data_AF-A0A1J7JJN8-F1
#
_entry.id   AF-A0A1J7JJN8-F1
#
_cell.length_a   1.000
_cell.length_b   1.000
_cell.length_c   1.000
_cell.angle_alpha   90.00
_cell.angle_beta   90.00
_cell.angle_gamma   90.00
#
_symmetry.space_group_name_H-M   'P 1'
#
loop_
_entity.id
_entity.type
_entity.pdbx_description
1 polymer ?
#
loop_
_entity_poly.entity_id
_entity_poly.type
_entity_poly.pdbx_seq_one_letter_code
_entity_poly.pdbx_strand_id
1 'polypeptide(L)'
;MAHPSVPGLDDAEPSRPTAMRPSNEPDDDAIVLAPEQASQVDRFREELRLCEADTQRYDLCVQKRDELLNRHTGLQILVAGCEHVMSSECPEYRRRKQTTNRDSTQPPPANQEDDAAQWNRFFGVAIDGSKRLSALKEVVRCWGRDVVQHYQWASKGEKYWNQLRTTARRVPVWEEAVVGLNWSMLQRSRDIRRRPVKALANPIEQADLDSLRTWSREDPFPCQKLAAKDLPEAFGFDKYGLIVHKEFAVDLPEPDGSRATLSFPLATLSLTSPASRDPDVGHCLRPKSDPDGSQDIMSAATSFSADRPIRRRAASLPDITQPVSKRPRLDAPPPFLPTPMVRPDVAGDRPMHDRMVDDTYRRRVRAELRGKSSQHTSSQDSHGKKTDELIYKLLEKAEQPNTDSNRGVIEALLCTGDEAASLAESGSPHDAPIITEGQQQFQWSKGDRPIVQFFRRMGFLDKSVSVQIPSRSCTSQSYEVRKLGEVRKHFLTQDSTDDPWNIFDLQSPLPQSMPNFLMGENCQLLLQVRNAVLMEESAERVVASTQQWNEWKNVLDWVLLSEGGHNTVPHMDSHGFATCITVQEGSIGFGWMSCPTEEERNSWMADPRCYTGGRWRYIVLKPGQSVFFMPGTIHFVLRVRERQTLALGGHILQWSDIRRWMKVVLAQTRNPAITNEDMKRSAPKYVRAVAKLVKARVEEGEVEQLGGEAAVTQFFASVKVRLARTF
;
A
#
# COMPACT_ATOMS: atom_id res chain seq x y z
N MET A 1 48.91 -60.44 43.82
CA MET A 1 49.99 -60.21 44.80
C MET A 1 50.09 -58.71 45.04
N ALA A 2 50.46 -58.28 46.26
CA ALA A 2 50.76 -56.90 46.67
C ALA A 2 49.66 -55.80 46.51
N HIS A 3 49.25 -55.23 47.65
CA HIS A 3 48.75 -53.84 47.85
C HIS A 3 49.97 -52.90 48.11
N PRO A 4 49.85 -51.55 48.28
CA PRO A 4 48.69 -50.65 48.47
C PRO A 4 48.53 -49.65 47.27
N SER A 5 48.11 -48.37 47.29
CA SER A 5 47.91 -47.30 48.30
C SER A 5 46.86 -46.23 47.91
N VAL A 6 46.39 -45.47 48.90
CA VAL A 6 45.40 -44.36 48.93
C VAL A 6 45.79 -43.45 50.14
N PRO A 7 45.43 -42.14 50.30
CA PRO A 7 44.76 -41.15 49.43
C PRO A 7 45.61 -39.86 49.17
N GLY A 8 45.00 -38.84 48.55
CA GLY A 8 45.37 -37.42 48.64
C GLY A 8 44.14 -36.54 48.37
N LEU A 9 43.96 -35.43 49.11
CA LEU A 9 42.79 -34.53 49.06
C LEU A 9 43.25 -33.06 48.96
N ASP A 10 42.33 -32.21 48.49
CA ASP A 10 42.39 -30.74 48.46
C ASP A 10 43.51 -30.16 47.54
N ASP A 11 43.38 -29.01 46.86
CA ASP A 11 42.72 -27.76 47.27
C ASP A 11 42.18 -26.89 46.10
N ALA A 12 41.66 -25.72 46.44
CA ALA A 12 40.80 -24.77 45.68
C ALA A 12 41.25 -24.16 44.32
N GLU A 13 40.21 -23.72 43.56
CA GLU A 13 40.14 -22.54 42.65
C GLU A 13 41.00 -22.46 41.34
N PRO A 14 40.71 -21.52 40.41
CA PRO A 14 39.39 -21.08 39.93
C PRO A 14 39.29 -21.06 38.38
N SER A 15 38.14 -20.63 37.85
CA SER A 15 37.86 -20.51 36.41
C SER A 15 38.86 -19.62 35.65
N ARG A 16 39.53 -20.14 34.61
CA ARG A 16 40.17 -19.32 33.57
C ARG A 16 39.17 -18.98 32.46
N PRO A 17 39.15 -17.73 31.94
CA PRO A 17 38.23 -17.34 30.88
C PRO A 17 38.60 -18.01 29.55
N THR A 18 37.59 -18.37 28.76
CA THR A 18 37.78 -18.79 27.37
C THR A 18 38.25 -17.58 26.56
N ALA A 19 39.55 -17.50 26.29
CA ALA A 19 40.11 -16.46 25.44
C ALA A 19 39.48 -16.56 24.04
N MET A 20 38.69 -15.54 23.64
CA MET A 20 38.31 -15.38 22.25
C MET A 20 39.59 -15.15 21.45
N ARG A 21 39.94 -16.12 20.60
CA ARG A 21 40.99 -15.91 19.59
C ARG A 21 40.55 -14.75 18.70
N PRO A 22 41.43 -13.79 18.37
CA PRO A 22 41.19 -12.95 17.20
C PRO A 22 41.18 -13.88 15.98
N SER A 23 40.08 -13.84 15.23
CA SER A 23 39.97 -14.52 13.94
C SER A 23 40.80 -13.73 12.92
N ASN A 24 42.08 -14.05 12.81
CA ASN A 24 42.98 -13.52 11.78
C ASN A 24 42.70 -14.17 10.41
N GLU A 25 41.43 -14.30 10.04
CA GLU A 25 41.03 -14.45 8.65
C GLU A 25 41.06 -13.05 8.02
N PRO A 26 41.66 -12.86 6.84
CA PRO A 26 41.65 -11.56 6.17
C PRO A 26 40.21 -11.21 5.82
N ASP A 27 39.78 -10.03 6.24
CA ASP A 27 38.44 -9.51 6.04
C ASP A 27 38.14 -9.33 4.54
N ASP A 28 37.15 -10.06 4.01
CA ASP A 28 36.82 -10.07 2.58
C ASP A 28 36.45 -8.68 2.03
N ASP A 29 35.91 -7.78 2.88
CA ASP A 29 35.63 -6.39 2.51
C ASP A 29 36.91 -5.65 2.06
N ALA A 30 38.08 -5.99 2.62
CA ALA A 30 39.37 -5.37 2.30
C ALA A 30 39.91 -5.75 0.90
N ILE A 31 39.31 -6.73 0.22
CA ILE A 31 39.62 -7.09 -1.18
C ILE A 31 38.97 -6.10 -2.16
N VAL A 32 37.88 -5.43 -1.75
CA VAL A 32 37.01 -4.62 -2.63
C VAL A 32 37.05 -3.13 -2.27
N LEU A 33 37.29 -2.78 -1.01
CA LEU A 33 37.32 -1.40 -0.53
C LEU A 33 38.68 -0.72 -0.76
N ALA A 34 38.65 0.58 -1.10
CA ALA A 34 39.86 1.40 -1.12
C ALA A 34 40.47 1.53 0.31
N PRO A 35 41.78 1.79 0.47
CA PRO A 35 42.43 1.82 1.80
C PRO A 35 41.78 2.78 2.80
N GLU A 36 41.30 3.95 2.33
CA GLU A 36 40.58 4.91 3.16
C GLU A 36 39.19 4.41 3.56
N GLN A 37 38.54 3.61 2.71
CA GLN A 37 37.22 3.01 2.98
C GLN A 37 37.33 1.85 3.97
N ALA A 38 38.30 0.95 3.80
CA ALA A 38 38.62 -0.08 4.80
C ALA A 38 38.91 0.56 6.16
N SER A 39 39.76 1.60 6.19
CA SER A 39 40.06 2.39 7.39
C SER A 39 38.84 3.11 8.02
N GLN A 40 37.75 3.31 7.27
CA GLN A 40 36.48 3.85 7.79
C GLN A 40 35.57 2.75 8.33
N VAL A 41 35.63 1.53 7.77
CA VAL A 41 34.91 0.36 8.25
C VAL A 41 35.54 -0.16 9.55
N ASP A 42 36.86 -0.31 9.61
CA ASP A 42 37.56 -0.79 10.82
C ASP A 42 37.39 0.15 12.01
N ARG A 43 37.43 1.47 11.78
CA ARG A 43 37.12 2.45 12.82
C ARG A 43 35.71 2.27 13.36
N PHE A 44 34.72 2.04 12.49
CA PHE A 44 33.34 1.80 12.89
C PHE A 44 33.16 0.45 13.61
N ARG A 45 33.94 -0.57 13.25
CA ARG A 45 34.01 -1.84 14.00
C ARG A 45 34.55 -1.62 15.42
N GLU A 46 35.57 -0.78 15.61
CA GLU A 46 36.06 -0.42 16.95
C GLU A 46 35.08 0.45 17.72
N GLU A 47 34.43 1.44 17.09
CA GLU A 47 33.37 2.24 17.71
C GLU A 47 32.21 1.33 18.22
N LEU A 48 31.85 0.28 17.48
CA LEU A 48 30.86 -0.74 17.90
C LEU A 48 31.37 -1.68 19.01
N ARG A 49 32.67 -1.99 19.04
CA ARG A 49 33.32 -2.80 20.10
C ARG A 49 33.40 -2.03 21.42
N LEU A 50 33.58 -0.70 21.36
CA LEU A 50 33.65 0.20 22.51
C LEU A 50 32.29 0.54 23.14
N CYS A 51 31.18 0.34 22.41
CA CYS A 51 29.83 0.43 22.99
C CYS A 51 29.62 -0.69 24.02
N GLU A 52 29.06 -0.37 25.20
CA GLU A 52 28.78 -1.36 26.25
C GLU A 52 27.45 -2.10 25.98
N ALA A 53 26.40 -1.36 25.58
CA ALA A 53 25.04 -1.86 25.40
C ALA A 53 24.61 -1.97 23.93
N ASP A 54 23.74 -2.93 23.62
CA ASP A 54 23.20 -3.12 22.26
C ASP A 54 22.36 -1.94 21.77
N THR A 55 21.77 -1.15 22.66
CA THR A 55 21.11 0.12 22.32
C THR A 55 22.10 1.14 21.77
N GLN A 56 23.25 1.32 22.43
CA GLN A 56 24.33 2.20 21.95
C GLN A 56 24.87 1.73 20.60
N ARG A 57 25.07 0.41 20.42
CA ARG A 57 25.47 -0.20 19.14
C ARG A 57 24.44 0.08 18.03
N TYR A 58 23.15 -0.02 18.35
CA TYR A 58 22.07 0.27 17.40
C TYR A 58 22.03 1.76 17.02
N ASP A 59 22.14 2.67 17.99
CA ASP A 59 22.12 4.11 17.75
C ASP A 59 23.35 4.56 16.93
N LEU A 60 24.53 3.98 17.19
CA LEU A 60 25.74 4.18 16.39
C LEU A 60 25.57 3.65 14.95
N CYS A 61 24.97 2.46 14.78
CA CYS A 61 24.59 1.94 13.46
C CYS A 61 23.62 2.87 12.71
N VAL A 62 22.65 3.46 13.40
CA VAL A 62 21.72 4.46 12.85
C VAL A 62 22.47 5.73 12.42
N GLN A 63 23.39 6.23 13.25
CA GLN A 63 24.24 7.37 12.95
C GLN A 63 25.11 7.12 11.72
N LYS A 64 25.75 5.94 11.63
CA LYS A 64 26.63 5.58 10.51
C LYS A 64 25.88 5.39 9.20
N ARG A 65 24.70 4.76 9.23
CA ARG A 65 23.79 4.68 8.08
C ARG A 65 23.46 6.08 7.56
N ASP A 66 23.08 6.99 8.46
CA ASP A 66 22.68 8.33 8.06
C ASP A 66 23.87 9.17 7.56
N GLU A 67 25.07 9.02 8.13
CA GLU A 67 26.33 9.59 7.59
C GLU A 67 26.58 9.18 6.13
N LEU A 68 26.48 7.87 5.84
CA LEU A 68 26.70 7.33 4.50
C LEU A 68 25.62 7.78 3.49
N LEU A 69 24.34 7.81 3.91
CA LEU A 69 23.23 8.32 3.09
C LEU A 69 23.36 9.83 2.81
N ASN A 70 23.83 10.60 3.78
CA ASN A 70 24.12 12.03 3.63
C ASN A 70 25.24 12.24 2.59
N ARG A 71 26.35 11.50 2.69
CA ARG A 71 27.49 11.56 1.76
C ARG A 71 27.10 11.14 0.34
N HIS A 72 26.37 10.03 0.19
CA HIS A 72 25.86 9.59 -1.11
C HIS A 72 24.94 10.64 -1.75
N THR A 73 24.01 11.22 -0.98
CA THR A 73 23.10 12.25 -1.50
C THR A 73 23.84 13.54 -1.88
N GLY A 74 24.86 13.94 -1.11
CA GLY A 74 25.75 15.06 -1.46
C GLY A 74 26.45 14.84 -2.80
N LEU A 75 26.97 13.64 -3.05
CA LEU A 75 27.57 13.26 -4.33
C LEU A 75 26.55 13.28 -5.48
N GLN A 76 25.33 12.79 -5.28
CA GLN A 76 24.27 12.86 -6.31
C GLN A 76 23.92 14.32 -6.68
N ILE A 77 23.82 15.21 -5.70
CA ILE A 77 23.57 16.64 -5.93
C ILE A 77 24.77 17.31 -6.62
N LEU A 78 26.01 16.95 -6.24
CA LEU A 78 27.23 17.44 -6.89
C LEU A 78 27.29 17.00 -8.36
N VAL A 79 27.05 15.72 -8.65
CA VAL A 79 27.03 15.17 -10.02
C VAL A 79 25.96 15.86 -10.88
N ALA A 80 24.77 16.13 -10.34
CA ALA A 80 23.75 16.91 -11.05
C ALA A 80 24.16 18.39 -11.28
N GLY A 81 24.92 18.98 -10.37
CA GLY A 81 25.51 20.30 -10.54
C GLY A 81 26.59 20.32 -11.64
N CYS A 82 27.50 19.35 -11.62
CA CYS A 82 28.51 19.17 -12.65
C CYS A 82 27.88 18.90 -14.02
N GLU A 83 26.88 18.01 -14.12
CA GLU A 83 26.14 17.74 -15.36
C GLU A 83 25.51 19.03 -15.91
N HIS A 84 24.86 19.83 -15.05
CA HIS A 84 24.26 21.09 -15.46
C HIS A 84 25.28 22.07 -16.05
N VAL A 85 26.46 22.21 -15.42
CA VAL A 85 27.57 23.05 -15.90
C VAL A 85 28.18 22.48 -17.20
N MET A 86 28.37 21.16 -17.30
CA MET A 86 28.84 20.53 -18.55
C MET A 86 27.84 20.76 -19.69
N SER A 87 26.55 20.66 -19.41
CA SER A 87 25.47 20.95 -20.37
C SER A 87 25.36 22.42 -20.75
N SER A 88 25.68 23.38 -19.86
CA SER A 88 25.64 24.82 -20.17
C SER A 88 26.90 25.32 -20.86
N GLU A 89 28.09 24.94 -20.38
CA GLU A 89 29.37 25.51 -20.84
C GLU A 89 30.02 24.72 -21.98
N CYS A 90 29.68 23.44 -22.21
CA CYS A 90 30.28 22.61 -23.26
C CYS A 90 29.29 22.23 -24.38
N PRO A 91 29.32 22.92 -25.54
CA PRO A 91 28.47 22.60 -26.68
C PRO A 91 28.72 21.20 -27.26
N GLU A 92 29.94 20.67 -27.17
CA GLU A 92 30.24 19.32 -27.66
C GLU A 92 29.64 18.24 -26.76
N TYR A 93 29.76 18.38 -25.43
CA TYR A 93 29.10 17.51 -24.46
C TYR A 93 27.58 17.49 -24.68
N ARG A 94 26.97 18.68 -24.86
CA ARG A 94 25.55 18.83 -25.20
C ARG A 94 25.18 18.08 -26.48
N ARG A 95 26.03 18.12 -27.52
CA ARG A 95 25.83 17.38 -28.78
C ARG A 95 25.94 15.87 -28.57
N ARG A 96 27.01 15.38 -27.92
CA ARG A 96 27.23 13.95 -27.63
C ARG A 96 26.08 13.37 -26.80
N LYS A 97 25.64 14.08 -25.76
CA LYS A 97 24.47 13.73 -24.94
C LYS A 97 23.18 13.63 -25.77
N GLN A 98 23.00 14.43 -26.81
CA GLN A 98 21.82 14.36 -27.69
C GLN A 98 21.86 13.15 -28.65
N THR A 99 23.04 12.72 -29.12
CA THR A 99 23.18 11.48 -29.91
C THR A 99 22.99 10.22 -29.06
N THR A 100 23.55 10.16 -27.84
CA THR A 100 23.35 9.02 -26.93
C THR A 100 21.87 8.81 -26.55
N ASN A 101 21.08 9.89 -26.51
CA ASN A 101 19.62 9.84 -26.28
C ASN A 101 18.78 9.59 -27.56
N ARG A 102 19.40 9.42 -28.73
CA ARG A 102 18.72 9.16 -30.01
C ARG A 102 19.04 7.78 -30.57
N ASP A 103 20.30 7.38 -30.56
CA ASP A 103 20.78 6.20 -31.28
C ASP A 103 20.71 4.90 -30.45
N SER A 104 19.69 4.76 -29.59
CA SER A 104 19.40 3.54 -28.79
C SER A 104 18.90 2.36 -29.63
N THR A 105 19.16 2.36 -30.94
CA THR A 105 18.70 1.38 -31.94
C THR A 105 19.83 0.71 -32.72
N GLN A 106 21.10 0.99 -32.39
CA GLN A 106 22.25 0.20 -32.84
C GLN A 106 23.18 -0.06 -31.65
N PRO A 107 23.76 -1.27 -31.51
CA PRO A 107 24.77 -1.53 -30.49
C PRO A 107 26.05 -0.75 -30.81
N PRO A 108 26.74 -0.18 -29.80
CA PRO A 108 28.05 0.44 -30.00
C PRO A 108 29.09 -0.63 -30.40
N PRO A 109 30.17 -0.26 -31.09
CA PRO A 109 31.31 -1.16 -31.28
C PRO A 109 31.92 -1.50 -29.91
N ALA A 110 32.34 -2.75 -29.70
CA ALA A 110 32.74 -3.29 -28.39
C ALA A 110 33.77 -2.44 -27.61
N ASN A 111 34.62 -1.68 -28.29
CA ASN A 111 35.62 -0.80 -27.67
C ASN A 111 35.04 0.54 -27.14
N GLN A 112 33.72 0.77 -27.24
CA GLN A 112 33.02 1.96 -26.73
C GLN A 112 31.92 1.62 -25.70
N GLU A 113 31.67 0.33 -25.46
CA GLU A 113 30.58 -0.14 -24.60
C GLU A 113 30.79 0.26 -23.13
N ASP A 114 32.03 0.17 -22.63
CA ASP A 114 32.42 0.63 -21.28
C ASP A 114 32.26 2.14 -21.08
N ASP A 115 32.66 2.98 -22.05
CA ASP A 115 32.49 4.44 -21.96
C ASP A 115 31.00 4.81 -21.99
N ALA A 116 30.21 4.19 -22.88
CA ALA A 116 28.76 4.36 -22.92
C ALA A 116 28.08 3.94 -21.60
N ALA A 117 28.51 2.83 -20.99
CA ALA A 117 28.02 2.37 -19.69
C ALA A 117 28.38 3.37 -18.56
N GLN A 118 29.60 3.92 -18.55
CA GLN A 118 30.02 4.96 -17.61
C GLN A 118 29.21 6.25 -17.76
N TRP A 119 28.97 6.71 -18.99
CA TRP A 119 28.11 7.87 -19.25
C TRP A 119 26.66 7.63 -18.84
N ASN A 120 26.09 6.45 -19.13
CA ASN A 120 24.74 6.10 -18.70
C ASN A 120 24.60 6.06 -17.17
N ARG A 121 25.60 5.52 -16.46
CA ARG A 121 25.68 5.54 -14.99
C ARG A 121 25.75 6.98 -14.46
N PHE A 122 26.59 7.84 -15.08
CA PHE A 122 26.69 9.26 -14.74
C PHE A 122 25.35 9.99 -14.96
N PHE A 123 24.68 9.78 -16.10
CA PHE A 123 23.41 10.40 -16.41
C PHE A 123 22.29 9.97 -15.44
N GLY A 124 22.22 8.68 -15.06
CA GLY A 124 21.25 8.21 -14.05
C GLY A 124 21.44 8.92 -12.70
N VAL A 125 22.68 8.98 -12.22
CA VAL A 125 23.05 9.69 -10.98
C VAL A 125 22.72 11.18 -11.06
N ALA A 126 23.01 11.82 -12.20
CA ALA A 126 22.71 13.24 -12.43
C ALA A 126 21.21 13.53 -12.51
N ILE A 127 20.41 12.66 -13.15
CA ILE A 127 18.96 12.79 -13.24
C ILE A 127 18.32 12.73 -11.85
N ASP A 128 18.73 11.78 -11.00
CA ASP A 128 18.22 11.67 -9.64
C ASP A 128 18.69 12.80 -8.73
N GLY A 129 19.94 13.24 -8.85
CA GLY A 129 20.42 14.46 -8.20
C GLY A 129 19.65 15.71 -8.65
N SER A 130 19.27 15.80 -9.93
CA SER A 130 18.55 16.93 -10.51
C SER A 130 17.10 17.02 -10.02
N LYS A 131 16.40 15.88 -9.86
CA LYS A 131 15.08 15.81 -9.21
C LYS A 131 15.14 16.41 -7.79
N ARG A 132 16.13 16.00 -7.00
CA ARG A 132 16.37 16.49 -5.62
C ARG A 132 16.72 17.97 -5.60
N LEU A 133 17.65 18.40 -6.47
CA LEU A 133 18.06 19.78 -6.61
C LEU A 133 16.91 20.70 -7.03
N SER A 134 15.98 20.24 -7.89
CA SER A 134 14.75 20.96 -8.24
C SER A 134 13.83 21.16 -7.03
N ALA A 135 13.64 20.13 -6.21
CA ALA A 135 12.86 20.23 -4.98
C ALA A 135 13.51 21.16 -3.94
N LEU A 136 14.82 21.05 -3.74
CA LEU A 136 15.57 21.90 -2.80
C LEU A 136 15.60 23.37 -3.28
N LYS A 137 15.80 23.63 -4.58
CA LYS A 137 15.70 24.99 -5.16
C LYS A 137 14.32 25.62 -4.91
N GLU A 138 13.25 24.85 -4.92
CA GLU A 138 11.91 25.33 -4.56
C GLU A 138 11.79 25.70 -3.07
N VAL A 139 12.30 24.86 -2.17
CA VAL A 139 12.26 25.16 -0.72
C VAL A 139 13.14 26.37 -0.40
N VAL A 140 14.32 26.50 -1.03
CA VAL A 140 15.17 27.69 -0.94
C VAL A 140 14.46 28.95 -1.45
N ARG A 141 13.60 28.85 -2.47
CA ARG A 141 12.80 29.97 -3.00
C ARG A 141 11.71 30.43 -2.03
N CYS A 142 11.24 29.56 -1.13
CA CYS A 142 10.20 29.88 -0.14
C CYS A 142 10.84 30.31 1.19
N TRP A 143 11.67 29.45 1.78
CA TRP A 143 12.17 29.57 3.15
C TRP A 143 13.64 30.02 3.25
N GLY A 144 14.26 30.39 2.12
CA GLY A 144 15.65 30.88 2.09
C GLY A 144 16.72 29.79 2.06
N ARG A 145 17.96 30.19 1.72
CA ARG A 145 19.10 29.27 1.61
C ARG A 145 19.55 28.75 2.97
N ASP A 146 19.67 29.65 3.94
CA ASP A 146 20.44 29.39 5.16
C ASP A 146 19.67 28.48 6.12
N VAL A 147 18.34 28.60 6.12
CA VAL A 147 17.38 27.65 6.72
C VAL A 147 17.57 26.24 6.15
N VAL A 148 17.58 26.09 4.82
CA VAL A 148 17.73 24.80 4.13
C VAL A 148 19.09 24.15 4.42
N GLN A 149 20.15 24.96 4.57
CA GLN A 149 21.49 24.50 4.93
C GLN A 149 21.59 24.11 6.42
N HIS A 150 21.04 24.92 7.32
CA HIS A 150 21.09 24.69 8.77
C HIS A 150 20.39 23.39 9.18
N TYR A 151 19.18 23.15 8.66
CA TYR A 151 18.43 21.92 8.90
C TYR A 151 18.90 20.74 8.04
N GLN A 152 19.95 20.92 7.22
CA GLN A 152 20.58 19.90 6.39
C GLN A 152 19.59 19.11 5.51
N TRP A 153 18.47 19.73 5.08
CA TRP A 153 17.39 19.01 4.39
C TRP A 153 17.82 18.34 3.07
N ALA A 154 18.92 18.82 2.47
CA ALA A 154 19.56 18.18 1.33
C ALA A 154 19.96 16.71 1.57
N SER A 155 20.10 16.29 2.83
CA SER A 155 20.51 14.94 3.22
C SER A 155 19.33 13.97 3.47
N LYS A 156 18.09 14.46 3.52
CA LYS A 156 16.91 13.66 3.87
C LYS A 156 16.36 12.89 2.65
N GLY A 157 15.80 11.70 2.91
CA GLY A 157 15.30 10.79 1.86
C GLY A 157 14.09 11.28 1.06
N GLU A 158 13.81 10.63 -0.07
CA GLU A 158 12.87 11.11 -1.12
C GLU A 158 11.48 11.52 -0.63
N LYS A 159 10.85 10.70 0.23
CA LYS A 159 9.53 11.04 0.77
C LYS A 159 9.55 12.38 1.54
N TYR A 160 10.63 12.65 2.28
CA TYR A 160 10.77 13.85 3.08
C TYR A 160 10.86 15.12 2.21
N TRP A 161 11.75 15.18 1.21
CA TRP A 161 11.88 16.41 0.41
C TRP A 161 10.70 16.66 -0.54
N ASN A 162 9.99 15.61 -1.00
CA ASN A 162 8.73 15.79 -1.75
C ASN A 162 7.64 16.44 -0.87
N GLN A 163 7.54 15.99 0.38
CA GLN A 163 6.62 16.51 1.39
C GLN A 163 7.01 17.93 1.81
N LEU A 164 8.29 18.18 2.06
CA LEU A 164 8.90 19.49 2.34
C LEU A 164 8.59 20.49 1.22
N ARG A 165 8.83 20.12 -0.05
CA ARG A 165 8.50 20.95 -1.23
C ARG A 165 7.02 21.27 -1.32
N THR A 166 6.16 20.30 -1.06
CA THR A 166 4.69 20.47 -1.10
C THR A 166 4.21 21.39 0.03
N THR A 167 4.84 21.31 1.20
CA THR A 167 4.50 22.10 2.38
C THR A 167 5.00 23.55 2.22
N ALA A 168 6.25 23.75 1.78
CA ALA A 168 6.80 25.07 1.46
C ALA A 168 6.03 25.79 0.35
N ARG A 169 5.48 25.07 -0.63
CA ARG A 169 4.58 25.66 -1.63
C ARG A 169 3.21 26.10 -1.08
N ARG A 170 2.76 25.55 0.05
CA ARG A 170 1.46 25.87 0.68
C ARG A 170 1.60 26.92 1.79
N VAL A 171 2.70 26.91 2.54
CA VAL A 171 3.06 27.91 3.54
C VAL A 171 4.42 28.49 3.14
N PRO A 172 4.47 29.44 2.18
CA PRO A 172 5.72 29.91 1.60
C PRO A 172 6.51 30.86 2.50
N VAL A 173 5.86 31.49 3.48
CA VAL A 173 6.51 32.36 4.47
C VAL A 173 7.11 31.49 5.59
N TRP A 174 8.41 31.62 5.85
CA TRP A 174 9.08 30.81 6.88
C TRP A 174 8.53 31.10 8.28
N GLU A 175 8.25 32.36 8.60
CA GLU A 175 7.72 32.80 9.88
C GLU A 175 6.32 32.25 10.17
N GLU A 176 5.52 31.94 9.14
CA GLU A 176 4.25 31.23 9.26
C GLU A 176 4.48 29.72 9.44
N ALA A 177 5.40 29.13 8.65
CA ALA A 177 5.75 27.72 8.74
C ALA A 177 6.28 27.34 10.13
N VAL A 178 7.13 28.17 10.73
CA VAL A 178 7.67 28.02 12.10
C VAL A 178 6.56 27.91 13.14
N VAL A 179 5.47 28.68 13.03
CA VAL A 179 4.34 28.61 13.98
C VAL A 179 3.68 27.24 13.93
N GLY A 180 3.30 26.76 12.74
CA GLY A 180 2.65 25.45 12.61
C GLY A 180 3.57 24.27 12.95
N LEU A 181 4.86 24.35 12.59
CA LEU A 181 5.86 23.34 12.95
C LEU A 181 6.06 23.26 14.46
N ASN A 182 6.23 24.40 15.13
CA ASN A 182 6.40 24.45 16.58
C ASN A 182 5.17 23.93 17.33
N TRP A 183 3.95 24.26 16.88
CA TRP A 183 2.74 23.68 17.47
C TRP A 183 2.67 22.17 17.29
N SER A 184 3.00 21.63 16.10
CA SER A 184 3.08 20.17 15.89
C SER A 184 4.12 19.50 16.80
N MET A 185 5.31 20.09 16.91
CA MET A 185 6.42 19.58 17.70
C MET A 185 6.17 19.67 19.21
N LEU A 186 5.49 20.71 19.68
CA LEU A 186 5.06 20.86 21.08
C LEU A 186 3.95 19.86 21.46
N GLN A 187 3.01 19.59 20.55
CA GLN A 187 2.04 18.50 20.75
C GLN A 187 2.74 17.13 20.76
N ARG A 188 3.80 16.97 19.97
CA ARG A 188 4.63 15.74 19.97
C ARG A 188 5.48 15.56 21.22
N SER A 189 6.03 16.62 21.83
CA SER A 189 6.78 16.50 23.08
C SER A 189 5.89 16.25 24.31
N ARG A 190 4.58 16.53 24.21
CA ARG A 190 3.59 16.28 25.28
C ARG A 190 2.87 14.93 25.16
N ASP A 191 2.78 14.32 23.97
CA ASP A 191 2.12 13.03 23.76
C ASP A 191 3.10 11.85 23.83
N ILE A 192 3.11 11.15 24.97
CA ILE A 192 3.94 9.96 25.26
C ILE A 192 3.75 8.83 24.23
N ARG A 193 2.64 8.81 23.47
CA ARG A 193 2.39 7.80 22.43
C ARG A 193 3.02 8.15 21.08
N ARG A 194 3.58 9.36 20.91
CA ARG A 194 4.31 9.79 19.72
C ARG A 194 5.82 9.61 19.93
N ARG A 195 6.57 9.65 18.83
CA ARG A 195 8.05 9.67 18.88
C ARG A 195 8.50 10.99 19.53
N PRO A 196 9.45 11.01 20.47
CA PRO A 196 9.92 12.27 21.06
C PRO A 196 10.53 13.20 20.01
N VAL A 197 10.55 14.51 20.30
CA VAL A 197 11.37 15.47 19.55
C VAL A 197 12.84 15.12 19.77
N LYS A 198 13.60 15.02 18.68
CA LYS A 198 14.99 14.53 18.72
C LYS A 198 15.97 15.61 19.16
N ALA A 199 16.97 15.19 19.92
CA ALA A 199 18.22 15.91 20.17
C ALA A 199 19.07 15.99 18.89
N LEU A 200 18.63 16.79 17.91
CA LEU A 200 19.31 17.04 16.64
C LEU A 200 19.03 18.46 16.16
N ALA A 201 20.02 19.06 15.47
CA ALA A 201 19.88 20.35 14.80
C ALA A 201 18.77 20.41 13.72
N ASN A 202 18.19 19.27 13.32
CA ASN A 202 16.93 19.21 12.58
C ASN A 202 15.93 18.30 13.32
N PRO A 203 15.00 18.90 14.11
CA PRO A 203 13.99 18.17 14.88
C PRO A 203 12.72 17.81 14.10
N ILE A 204 12.60 18.25 12.83
CA ILE A 204 11.37 18.16 12.02
C ILE A 204 11.23 16.76 11.41
N GLU A 205 10.10 16.11 11.69
CA GLU A 205 9.72 14.81 11.13
C GLU A 205 8.63 14.95 10.05
N GLN A 206 8.39 13.90 9.28
CA GLN A 206 7.35 13.87 8.23
C GLN A 206 5.95 14.23 8.74
N ALA A 207 5.64 13.89 9.99
CA ALA A 207 4.37 14.21 10.63
C ALA A 207 4.15 15.71 10.88
N ASP A 208 5.22 16.50 11.08
CA ASP A 208 5.11 17.95 11.23
C ASP A 208 4.81 18.61 9.88
N LEU A 209 5.44 18.10 8.82
CA LEU A 209 5.19 18.54 7.45
C LEU A 209 3.76 18.18 6.99
N ASP A 210 3.25 17.00 7.34
CA ASP A 210 1.83 16.68 7.10
C ASP A 210 0.89 17.59 7.91
N SER A 211 1.18 17.85 9.18
CA SER A 211 0.35 18.74 10.03
C SER A 211 0.32 20.17 9.49
N LEU A 212 1.49 20.74 9.16
CA LEU A 212 1.62 22.05 8.52
C LEU A 212 0.96 22.09 7.12
N ARG A 213 0.97 20.97 6.39
CA ARG A 213 0.29 20.85 5.09
C ARG A 213 -1.24 20.75 5.22
N THR A 214 -1.78 20.20 6.31
CA THR A 214 -3.23 20.19 6.55
C THR A 214 -3.75 21.50 7.13
N TRP A 215 -2.90 22.26 7.82
CA TRP A 215 -3.24 23.53 8.47
C TRP A 215 -4.03 24.48 7.55
N SER A 216 -5.05 25.12 8.13
CA SER A 216 -5.79 26.25 7.55
C SER A 216 -5.61 27.49 8.44
N ARG A 217 -5.70 28.67 7.83
CA ARG A 217 -5.74 29.96 8.55
C ARG A 217 -7.06 30.20 9.29
N GLU A 218 -8.05 29.34 9.05
CA GLU A 218 -9.40 29.33 9.65
C GLU A 218 -9.55 28.25 10.74
N ASP A 219 -8.51 27.45 10.99
CA ASP A 219 -8.50 26.37 11.97
C ASP A 219 -8.39 26.96 13.40
N PRO A 220 -9.11 26.47 14.44
CA PRO A 220 -9.10 27.09 15.78
C PRO A 220 -7.78 27.02 16.55
N PHE A 221 -6.70 26.48 15.96
CA PHE A 221 -5.37 26.48 16.56
C PHE A 221 -4.75 27.89 16.49
N PRO A 222 -4.24 28.43 17.61
CA PRO A 222 -3.90 29.84 17.70
C PRO A 222 -2.74 30.20 16.76
N CYS A 223 -2.94 31.23 15.93
CA CYS A 223 -1.90 31.83 15.09
C CYS A 223 -0.83 32.61 15.89
N GLN A 224 -0.63 32.25 17.17
CA GLN A 224 0.26 32.89 18.12
C GLN A 224 1.61 32.16 18.16
N LYS A 225 2.69 32.94 18.08
CA LYS A 225 4.05 32.44 18.33
C LYS A 225 4.18 32.03 19.80
N LEU A 226 4.68 30.82 20.04
CA LEU A 226 5.03 30.33 21.37
C LEU A 226 6.21 31.15 21.93
N ALA A 227 6.20 31.42 23.23
CA ALA A 227 7.30 32.00 23.97
C ALA A 227 8.08 30.91 24.74
N ALA A 228 9.28 31.24 25.24
CA ALA A 228 10.15 30.26 25.93
C ALA A 228 9.44 29.61 27.13
N LYS A 229 8.66 30.39 27.88
CA LYS A 229 7.82 29.94 29.01
C LYS A 229 6.73 28.92 28.66
N ASP A 230 6.39 28.74 27.37
CA ASP A 230 5.36 27.81 26.92
C ASP A 230 5.95 26.42 26.58
N LEU A 231 7.28 26.31 26.58
CA LEU A 231 8.04 25.08 26.29
C LEU A 231 8.34 24.30 27.59
N PRO A 232 8.53 22.96 27.52
CA PRO A 232 9.10 22.20 28.63
C PRO A 232 10.57 22.55 28.85
N GLU A 233 11.06 22.44 30.08
CA GLU A 233 12.39 22.89 30.53
C GLU A 233 13.60 22.39 29.71
N ALA A 234 13.47 21.21 29.09
CA ALA A 234 14.48 20.60 28.23
C ALA A 234 14.56 21.19 26.80
N PHE A 235 13.74 22.20 26.47
CA PHE A 235 13.64 22.77 25.13
C PHE A 235 13.87 24.29 25.11
N GLY A 236 14.34 24.78 23.97
CA GLY A 236 14.46 26.20 23.66
C GLY A 236 14.17 26.45 22.18
N PHE A 237 14.49 27.65 21.70
CA PHE A 237 14.40 28.00 20.27
C PHE A 237 15.79 28.07 19.63
N ASP A 238 15.91 27.59 18.40
CA ASP A 238 17.09 27.82 17.57
C ASP A 238 17.09 29.23 16.94
N LYS A 239 18.15 29.53 16.17
CA LYS A 239 18.36 30.84 15.54
C LYS A 239 17.35 31.21 14.42
N TYR A 240 16.49 30.28 14.01
CA TYR A 240 15.38 30.55 13.08
C TYR A 240 14.00 30.38 13.74
N GLY A 241 13.97 30.13 15.06
CA GLY A 241 12.78 30.09 15.88
C GLY A 241 12.09 28.73 15.98
N LEU A 242 12.71 27.61 15.56
CA LEU A 242 12.12 26.28 15.80
C LEU A 242 12.45 25.75 17.20
N ILE A 243 11.52 24.96 17.77
CA ILE A 243 11.71 24.27 19.05
C ILE A 243 12.77 23.17 18.88
N VAL A 244 13.86 23.30 19.62
CA VAL A 244 14.96 22.33 19.67
C VAL A 244 15.23 21.93 21.13
N HIS A 245 15.91 20.79 21.31
CA HIS A 245 16.43 20.41 22.62
C HIS A 245 17.49 21.44 23.08
N LYS A 246 17.59 21.70 24.39
CA LYS A 246 18.27 22.89 24.95
C LYS A 246 19.74 23.05 24.50
N GLU A 247 20.44 21.95 24.23
CA GLU A 247 21.83 21.94 23.72
C GLU A 247 22.02 22.51 22.29
N PHE A 248 20.92 22.67 21.53
CA PHE A 248 20.90 23.29 20.19
C PHE A 248 20.19 24.65 20.19
N ALA A 249 19.65 25.09 21.32
CA ALA A 249 18.97 26.37 21.43
C ALA A 249 19.97 27.53 21.43
N VAL A 250 19.49 28.74 21.12
CA VAL A 250 20.26 29.97 21.32
C VAL A 250 19.96 30.50 22.73
N ASP A 251 21.00 30.82 23.49
CA ASP A 251 20.87 31.56 24.74
C ASP A 251 20.28 32.95 24.46
N LEU A 252 18.97 33.09 24.73
CA LEU A 252 18.28 34.37 24.65
C LEU A 252 18.57 35.17 25.93
N PRO A 253 19.07 36.42 25.85
CA PRO A 253 19.13 37.29 27.02
C PRO A 253 17.72 37.58 27.52
N GLU A 254 17.55 37.61 28.85
CA GLU A 254 16.28 37.93 29.49
C GLU A 254 15.72 39.28 28.99
N PRO A 255 14.44 39.36 28.59
CA PRO A 255 13.88 40.56 27.98
C PRO A 255 13.57 41.63 29.04
N ASP A 256 14.56 42.48 29.33
CA ASP A 256 14.35 43.72 30.07
C ASP A 256 13.25 44.57 29.39
N GLY A 257 12.47 45.30 30.20
CA GLY A 257 11.04 45.59 30.01
C GLY A 257 10.63 46.56 28.89
N SER A 258 11.34 46.58 27.76
CA SER A 258 11.09 47.45 26.61
C SER A 258 10.87 46.65 25.31
N ARG A 259 10.10 47.21 24.38
CA ARG A 259 9.43 46.48 23.29
C ARG A 259 10.33 46.25 22.07
N ALA A 260 11.37 45.43 22.22
CA ALA A 260 12.27 45.05 21.13
C ALA A 260 11.57 44.15 20.09
N THR A 261 11.42 44.65 18.87
CA THR A 261 10.95 43.86 17.71
C THR A 261 12.16 43.25 17.02
N LEU A 262 12.20 41.93 16.83
CA LEU A 262 13.27 41.27 16.07
C LEU A 262 13.21 41.71 14.60
N SER A 263 14.18 42.53 14.17
CA SER A 263 14.38 42.93 12.78
C SER A 263 15.42 42.03 12.10
N PHE A 264 15.00 41.34 11.05
CA PHE A 264 15.91 40.58 10.20
C PHE A 264 16.54 41.50 9.13
N PRO A 265 17.86 41.40 8.84
CA PRO A 265 18.52 42.26 7.86
C PRO A 265 18.16 41.86 6.43
N LEU A 266 17.14 42.51 5.85
CA LEU A 266 16.69 42.28 4.47
C LEU A 266 17.60 43.00 3.46
N ALA A 267 18.67 42.34 3.03
CA ALA A 267 19.58 42.83 1.99
C ALA A 267 18.84 42.96 0.63
N THR A 268 18.37 44.18 0.33
CA THR A 268 17.57 44.49 -0.87
C THR A 268 18.36 45.41 -1.80
N LEU A 269 18.52 45.04 -3.08
CA LEU A 269 19.10 45.91 -4.10
C LEU A 269 18.07 46.93 -4.58
N SER A 270 18.46 48.21 -4.58
CA SER A 270 17.54 49.35 -4.80
C SER A 270 17.14 49.55 -6.27
N LEU A 271 15.85 49.81 -6.50
CA LEU A 271 15.35 50.56 -7.66
C LEU A 271 14.19 51.51 -7.25
N THR A 272 14.56 52.77 -6.97
CA THR A 272 13.76 54.02 -7.11
C THR A 272 12.23 54.02 -6.88
N SER A 273 11.82 54.49 -5.69
CA SER A 273 10.95 55.66 -5.36
C SER A 273 10.10 56.39 -6.44
N PRO A 274 9.06 57.20 -6.08
CA PRO A 274 8.58 57.60 -4.73
C PRO A 274 7.02 57.72 -4.51
N ALA A 275 6.63 58.17 -3.30
CA ALA A 275 5.40 58.92 -2.93
C ALA A 275 4.06 58.14 -2.75
N SER A 276 3.20 58.38 -1.72
CA SER A 276 3.21 59.36 -0.60
C SER A 276 2.15 59.10 0.50
N ARG A 277 2.31 59.75 1.67
CA ARG A 277 1.30 60.18 2.69
C ARG A 277 0.70 59.18 3.72
N ASP A 278 1.31 59.21 4.90
CA ASP A 278 0.76 59.25 6.28
C ASP A 278 -0.47 60.18 6.52
N PRO A 279 -1.09 60.23 7.74
CA PRO A 279 -1.17 59.26 8.87
C PRO A 279 -2.60 59.16 9.54
N ASP A 280 -2.75 58.47 10.70
CA ASP A 280 -2.85 59.08 12.07
C ASP A 280 -3.75 58.37 13.14
N VAL A 281 -3.41 58.58 14.44
CA VAL A 281 -4.12 58.35 15.76
C VAL A 281 -4.84 56.99 16.04
N GLY A 282 -4.77 56.35 17.22
CA GLY A 282 -3.97 56.54 18.45
C GLY A 282 -4.71 56.19 19.78
N HIS A 283 -3.96 55.74 20.83
CA HIS A 283 -4.33 55.70 22.28
C HIS A 283 -5.52 54.78 22.76
N CYS A 284 -5.68 54.31 24.03
CA CYS A 284 -4.82 54.28 25.25
C CYS A 284 -5.27 53.24 26.35
N LEU A 285 -4.36 52.95 27.30
CA LEU A 285 -4.54 52.63 28.75
C LEU A 285 -5.39 51.43 29.31
N ARG A 286 -4.69 50.35 29.72
CA ARG A 286 -4.38 49.85 31.11
C ARG A 286 -5.01 50.55 32.36
N PRO A 287 -4.92 50.03 33.65
CA PRO A 287 -4.40 48.73 34.20
C PRO A 287 -5.13 48.13 35.48
N LYS A 288 -4.49 47.16 36.17
CA LYS A 288 -4.58 46.72 37.62
C LYS A 288 -5.76 45.80 38.06
N SER A 289 -5.63 44.92 39.08
CA SER A 289 -4.49 44.47 39.92
C SER A 289 -4.75 43.11 40.64
N ASP A 290 -3.70 42.53 41.24
CA ASP A 290 -3.56 41.25 41.98
C ASP A 290 -4.01 41.37 43.49
N PRO A 291 -3.72 40.43 44.46
CA PRO A 291 -3.15 39.05 44.43
C PRO A 291 -3.80 38.01 45.42
N ASP A 292 -3.13 36.85 45.62
CA ASP A 292 -2.80 36.17 46.92
C ASP A 292 -3.35 34.73 47.22
N GLY A 293 -2.60 33.95 48.03
CA GLY A 293 -2.92 32.59 48.55
C GLY A 293 -1.79 31.54 48.40
N SER A 294 -1.53 30.66 49.40
CA SER A 294 -0.36 29.72 49.42
C SER A 294 -0.53 28.45 50.31
N GLN A 295 0.46 27.52 50.26
CA GLN A 295 0.76 26.40 51.20
C GLN A 295 -0.18 25.14 51.14
N ASP A 296 0.16 23.88 51.49
CA ASP A 296 1.36 23.10 51.97
C ASP A 296 0.97 21.56 51.97
N ILE A 297 1.71 20.44 52.19
CA ILE A 297 3.09 19.90 52.31
C ILE A 297 3.00 18.34 52.53
N MET A 298 4.04 17.53 52.17
CA MET A 298 4.33 16.08 52.56
C MET A 298 3.34 14.93 52.16
N SER A 299 3.63 13.60 52.18
CA SER A 299 4.82 12.68 52.04
C SER A 299 4.29 11.19 51.97
N ALA A 300 4.99 10.03 51.87
CA ALA A 300 6.41 9.62 51.86
C ALA A 300 6.69 8.32 51.01
N ALA A 301 6.97 7.14 51.61
CA ALA A 301 7.38 5.84 50.99
C ALA A 301 6.87 4.62 51.85
N THR A 302 7.01 3.29 51.58
CA THR A 302 8.17 2.46 51.13
C THR A 302 7.79 1.08 50.45
N SER A 303 8.83 0.27 50.16
CA SER A 303 8.99 -1.09 49.55
C SER A 303 8.03 -2.25 49.98
N PHE A 304 7.88 -3.38 49.24
CA PHE A 304 8.91 -4.44 49.00
C PHE A 304 8.54 -5.57 47.99
N SER A 305 9.59 -6.22 47.47
CA SER A 305 9.70 -7.63 46.99
C SER A 305 9.02 -8.07 45.67
N ALA A 306 9.32 -9.31 45.24
CA ALA A 306 9.09 -9.85 43.88
C ALA A 306 8.77 -11.36 43.88
N ASP A 307 8.33 -11.92 42.73
CA ASP A 307 8.57 -13.34 42.39
C ASP A 307 8.46 -13.68 40.87
N ARG A 308 8.90 -14.89 40.47
CA ARG A 308 8.87 -15.45 39.09
C ARG A 308 8.59 -16.96 39.09
N PRO A 309 7.84 -17.46 38.09
CA PRO A 309 8.28 -18.68 37.38
C PRO A 309 8.15 -18.51 35.84
N ILE A 310 9.20 -18.73 35.04
CA ILE A 310 9.79 -20.03 34.64
C ILE A 310 8.77 -20.96 33.94
N ARG A 311 8.92 -21.13 32.62
CA ARG A 311 8.31 -22.19 31.81
C ARG A 311 9.34 -23.31 31.57
N ARG A 312 8.90 -24.57 31.57
CA ARG A 312 9.62 -25.70 30.92
C ARG A 312 8.78 -26.24 29.75
N ARG A 313 9.45 -26.81 28.75
CA ARG A 313 8.84 -27.66 27.69
C ARG A 313 9.22 -29.12 27.96
N ALA A 314 8.34 -30.04 27.59
CA ALA A 314 8.63 -31.45 27.28
C ALA A 314 7.59 -31.93 26.26
N ALA A 315 7.94 -32.92 25.42
CA ALA A 315 7.03 -33.50 24.43
C ALA A 315 7.45 -34.93 24.05
N SER A 316 6.48 -35.85 24.01
CA SER A 316 6.60 -37.20 23.44
C SER A 316 5.21 -37.83 23.19
N LEU A 317 5.18 -38.87 22.35
CA LEU A 317 4.02 -39.59 21.77
C LEU A 317 3.82 -40.97 22.49
N PRO A 318 2.96 -41.93 22.05
CA PRO A 318 1.80 -41.92 21.12
C PRO A 318 0.50 -42.61 21.68
N ASP A 319 -0.51 -42.78 20.81
CA ASP A 319 -1.64 -43.75 20.74
C ASP A 319 -2.03 -44.70 21.88
N ILE A 320 -3.36 -44.92 22.07
CA ILE A 320 -4.04 -46.23 21.79
C ILE A 320 -5.61 -46.16 21.90
N THR A 321 -6.26 -46.66 20.85
CA THR A 321 -7.65 -47.11 20.57
C THR A 321 -8.87 -46.96 21.53
N GLN A 322 -10.00 -46.58 20.90
CA GLN A 322 -11.38 -47.17 20.98
C GLN A 322 -12.44 -46.66 22.02
N PRO A 323 -13.76 -46.91 21.79
CA PRO A 323 -14.82 -45.94 22.11
C PRO A 323 -15.85 -46.34 23.20
N VAL A 324 -16.67 -45.36 23.62
CA VAL A 324 -17.88 -45.55 24.46
C VAL A 324 -19.07 -44.80 23.81
N SER A 325 -20.32 -45.25 24.03
CA SER A 325 -21.50 -44.76 23.30
C SER A 325 -22.73 -44.45 24.18
N LYS A 326 -23.59 -43.52 23.70
CA LYS A 326 -24.94 -43.15 24.20
C LYS A 326 -24.90 -42.40 25.55
N ARG A 327 -25.71 -41.36 25.81
CA ARG A 327 -27.08 -41.00 25.37
C ARG A 327 -27.25 -39.48 25.09
N PRO A 328 -28.31 -39.05 24.40
CA PRO A 328 -28.58 -37.62 24.15
C PRO A 328 -29.13 -36.89 25.39
N ARG A 329 -28.93 -35.57 25.44
CA ARG A 329 -29.77 -34.63 26.19
C ARG A 329 -30.79 -34.02 25.22
N LEU A 330 -31.99 -33.73 25.70
CA LEU A 330 -32.91 -32.80 25.04
C LEU A 330 -32.40 -31.35 25.28
N ASP A 331 -33.15 -30.37 24.77
CA ASP A 331 -32.89 -28.93 24.92
C ASP A 331 -31.66 -28.41 24.16
N ALA A 332 -31.63 -28.70 22.85
CA ALA A 332 -30.85 -27.99 21.85
C ALA A 332 -31.77 -27.51 20.70
N PRO A 333 -31.53 -26.33 20.09
CA PRO A 333 -32.26 -25.89 18.91
C PRO A 333 -32.05 -26.88 17.72
N PRO A 334 -32.98 -26.93 16.75
CA PRO A 334 -32.96 -27.95 15.71
C PRO A 334 -31.67 -27.92 14.88
N PRO A 335 -31.11 -29.09 14.52
CA PRO A 335 -29.87 -29.15 13.77
C PRO A 335 -30.03 -28.51 12.39
N PHE A 336 -29.01 -27.75 11.98
CA PHE A 336 -28.94 -27.10 10.68
C PHE A 336 -29.23 -28.10 9.55
N LEU A 337 -30.13 -27.72 8.63
CA LEU A 337 -30.30 -28.45 7.37
C LEU A 337 -28.93 -28.48 6.65
N PRO A 338 -28.43 -29.67 6.25
CA PRO A 338 -27.16 -29.76 5.56
C PRO A 338 -27.27 -29.04 4.21
N THR A 339 -26.46 -28.00 4.02
CA THR A 339 -26.20 -27.44 2.69
C THR A 339 -25.75 -28.60 1.78
N PRO A 340 -26.31 -28.77 0.56
CA PRO A 340 -25.87 -29.85 -0.32
C PRO A 340 -24.38 -29.74 -0.60
N MET A 341 -23.58 -30.62 0.00
CA MET A 341 -22.15 -30.66 -0.24
C MET A 341 -21.87 -31.38 -1.56
N VAL A 342 -20.92 -30.82 -2.32
CA VAL A 342 -20.45 -31.31 -3.62
C VAL A 342 -20.14 -32.82 -3.54
N ARG A 343 -20.64 -33.59 -4.51
CA ARG A 343 -20.27 -35.01 -4.66
C ARG A 343 -18.78 -35.09 -5.03
N PRO A 344 -17.95 -35.87 -4.31
CA PRO A 344 -16.50 -35.91 -4.58
C PRO A 344 -16.12 -36.36 -5.99
N ASP A 345 -17.00 -37.11 -6.67
CA ASP A 345 -16.68 -37.89 -7.87
C ASP A 345 -17.15 -37.24 -9.19
N VAL A 346 -17.47 -35.93 -9.19
CA VAL A 346 -18.02 -35.21 -10.37
C VAL A 346 -17.16 -33.99 -10.73
N ALA A 347 -15.87 -34.21 -10.95
CA ALA A 347 -14.98 -33.24 -11.58
C ALA A 347 -15.11 -33.34 -13.11
N GLY A 348 -16.05 -32.60 -13.70
CA GLY A 348 -16.22 -32.55 -15.16
C GLY A 348 -17.55 -31.99 -15.67
N ASP A 349 -18.63 -32.10 -14.89
CA ASP A 349 -19.96 -31.70 -15.34
C ASP A 349 -20.11 -30.17 -15.55
N ARG A 350 -20.94 -29.81 -16.53
CA ARG A 350 -21.30 -28.41 -16.82
C ARG A 350 -22.20 -27.85 -15.71
N PRO A 351 -21.93 -26.66 -15.14
CA PRO A 351 -22.78 -26.06 -14.12
C PRO A 351 -24.20 -25.81 -14.63
N MET A 352 -25.20 -26.15 -13.82
CA MET A 352 -26.61 -25.93 -14.15
C MET A 352 -27.08 -24.54 -13.69
N HIS A 353 -27.56 -23.72 -14.64
CA HIS A 353 -28.19 -22.42 -14.37
C HIS A 353 -29.59 -22.62 -13.77
N ASP A 354 -29.66 -22.49 -12.44
CA ASP A 354 -30.86 -22.72 -11.63
C ASP A 354 -31.77 -21.48 -11.62
N ARG A 355 -32.46 -21.27 -12.76
CA ARG A 355 -33.29 -20.10 -13.02
C ARG A 355 -34.37 -19.83 -11.95
N MET A 356 -34.77 -20.84 -11.17
CA MET A 356 -35.74 -20.67 -10.08
C MET A 356 -35.10 -20.23 -8.77
N VAL A 357 -33.93 -20.78 -8.39
CA VAL A 357 -33.18 -20.32 -7.21
C VAL A 357 -32.63 -18.92 -7.43
N ASP A 358 -32.07 -18.63 -8.62
CA ASP A 358 -31.48 -17.33 -8.94
C ASP A 358 -32.52 -16.20 -8.84
N ASP A 359 -33.71 -16.37 -9.42
CA ASP A 359 -34.79 -15.39 -9.30
C ASP A 359 -35.34 -15.26 -7.88
N THR A 360 -35.39 -16.38 -7.13
CA THR A 360 -35.79 -16.35 -5.71
C THR A 360 -34.78 -15.59 -4.86
N TYR A 361 -33.47 -15.76 -5.12
CA TYR A 361 -32.39 -15.02 -4.49
C TYR A 361 -32.42 -13.53 -4.85
N ARG A 362 -32.62 -13.18 -6.13
CA ARG A 362 -32.85 -11.79 -6.58
C ARG A 362 -34.04 -11.15 -5.85
N ARG A 363 -35.20 -11.84 -5.83
CA ARG A 363 -36.41 -11.35 -5.16
C ARG A 363 -36.19 -11.15 -3.67
N ARG A 364 -35.44 -12.05 -3.01
CA ARG A 364 -35.06 -11.91 -1.60
C ARG A 364 -34.18 -10.69 -1.35
N VAL A 365 -33.08 -10.50 -2.08
CA VAL A 365 -32.21 -9.33 -1.91
C VAL A 365 -32.98 -8.03 -2.18
N ARG A 366 -33.80 -7.97 -3.23
CA ARG A 366 -34.64 -6.78 -3.52
C ARG A 366 -35.65 -6.48 -2.40
N ALA A 367 -36.17 -7.49 -1.70
CA ALA A 367 -37.03 -7.31 -0.54
C ALA A 367 -36.24 -6.82 0.70
N GLU A 368 -35.07 -7.40 0.97
CA GLU A 368 -34.17 -6.97 2.07
C GLU A 368 -33.72 -5.51 1.89
N LEU A 369 -33.38 -5.11 0.66
CA LEU A 369 -33.06 -3.71 0.28
C LEU A 369 -34.23 -2.75 0.53
N ARG A 370 -35.45 -3.11 0.10
CA ARG A 370 -36.67 -2.29 0.33
C ARG A 370 -36.96 -2.12 1.83
N GLY A 371 -36.67 -3.14 2.64
CA GLY A 371 -36.76 -3.07 4.11
C GLY A 371 -35.88 -1.96 4.68
N LYS A 372 -34.58 -1.97 4.34
CA LYS A 372 -33.62 -0.93 4.77
C LYS A 372 -34.08 0.49 4.39
N SER A 373 -34.51 0.70 3.14
CA SER A 373 -35.01 2.00 2.66
C SER A 373 -36.23 2.50 3.44
N SER A 374 -37.02 1.61 4.03
CA SER A 374 -38.20 1.94 4.82
C SER A 374 -37.89 2.26 6.30
N GLN A 375 -36.68 1.95 6.77
CA GLN A 375 -36.24 2.14 8.17
C GLN A 375 -35.27 3.33 8.34
N HIS A 376 -34.58 3.75 7.27
CA HIS A 376 -33.66 4.88 7.31
C HIS A 376 -34.37 6.25 7.34
N THR A 377 -34.84 6.64 8.52
CA THR A 377 -35.29 8.01 8.84
C THR A 377 -34.14 8.97 9.16
N SER A 378 -32.90 8.48 9.26
CA SER A 378 -31.71 9.30 9.51
C SER A 378 -31.24 10.04 8.24
N SER A 379 -30.86 11.31 8.41
CA SER A 379 -30.59 12.28 7.34
C SER A 379 -29.18 12.21 6.72
N GLN A 380 -28.33 11.27 7.15
CA GLN A 380 -26.95 11.17 6.66
C GLN A 380 -26.82 10.27 5.42
N ASP A 381 -25.95 10.71 4.53
CA ASP A 381 -25.72 10.14 3.21
C ASP A 381 -24.52 9.17 3.24
N SER A 382 -24.79 7.85 3.25
CA SER A 382 -23.78 6.80 3.44
C SER A 382 -23.48 6.00 2.17
N HIS A 383 -22.28 5.42 2.11
CA HIS A 383 -21.85 4.54 1.02
C HIS A 383 -22.79 3.34 0.84
N GLY A 384 -23.25 2.77 1.96
CA GLY A 384 -24.25 1.71 1.99
C GLY A 384 -25.57 2.14 1.38
N LYS A 385 -26.11 3.29 1.78
CA LYS A 385 -27.39 3.81 1.25
C LYS A 385 -27.33 4.00 -0.27
N LYS A 386 -26.30 4.67 -0.80
CA LYS A 386 -26.15 4.83 -2.26
C LYS A 386 -25.97 3.50 -2.99
N THR A 387 -25.21 2.58 -2.42
CA THR A 387 -24.98 1.24 -2.99
C THR A 387 -26.29 0.47 -3.08
N ASP A 388 -27.02 0.38 -1.96
CA ASP A 388 -28.28 -0.36 -1.86
C ASP A 388 -29.39 0.27 -2.73
N GLU A 389 -29.45 1.61 -2.84
CA GLU A 389 -30.36 2.30 -3.78
C GLU A 389 -30.03 2.00 -5.25
N LEU A 390 -28.76 1.98 -5.64
CA LEU A 390 -28.36 1.68 -7.02
C LEU A 390 -28.62 0.21 -7.35
N ILE A 391 -28.19 -0.71 -6.48
CA ILE A 391 -28.39 -2.15 -6.65
C ILE A 391 -29.88 -2.50 -6.69
N TYR A 392 -30.72 -1.84 -5.89
CA TYR A 392 -32.18 -1.99 -5.98
C TYR A 392 -32.70 -1.60 -7.38
N LYS A 393 -32.34 -0.42 -7.88
CA LYS A 393 -32.76 0.08 -9.22
C LYS A 393 -32.25 -0.80 -10.37
N LEU A 394 -31.07 -1.41 -10.20
CA LEU A 394 -30.52 -2.38 -11.15
C LEU A 394 -31.26 -3.72 -11.11
N LEU A 395 -31.57 -4.26 -9.92
CA LEU A 395 -32.31 -5.52 -9.79
C LEU A 395 -33.80 -5.44 -10.19
N GLU A 396 -34.35 -4.24 -10.36
CA GLU A 396 -35.63 -4.03 -11.04
C GLU A 396 -35.57 -4.23 -12.56
N LYS A 397 -34.39 -4.03 -13.17
CA LYS A 397 -34.14 -4.14 -14.62
C LYS A 397 -33.37 -5.41 -15.02
N ALA A 398 -32.62 -6.00 -14.09
CA ALA A 398 -31.72 -7.12 -14.38
C ALA A 398 -32.47 -8.42 -14.65
N GLU A 399 -32.20 -9.03 -15.79
CA GLU A 399 -32.78 -10.29 -16.26
C GLU A 399 -31.77 -11.44 -16.09
N GLN A 400 -32.21 -12.69 -16.24
CA GLN A 400 -31.28 -13.81 -16.32
C GLN A 400 -30.64 -13.87 -17.71
N PRO A 401 -29.35 -14.25 -17.83
CA PRO A 401 -28.67 -14.32 -19.12
C PRO A 401 -29.33 -15.33 -20.06
N ASN A 402 -29.25 -15.05 -21.36
CA ASN A 402 -29.33 -16.13 -22.34
C ASN A 402 -28.07 -17.02 -22.26
N THR A 403 -28.28 -18.33 -22.16
CA THR A 403 -27.24 -19.38 -22.13
C THR A 403 -27.44 -20.41 -23.26
N ASP A 404 -28.27 -20.10 -24.26
CA ASP A 404 -28.68 -20.98 -25.35
C ASP A 404 -28.51 -20.24 -26.69
N SER A 405 -27.60 -20.71 -27.53
CA SER A 405 -27.29 -20.10 -28.85
C SER A 405 -28.51 -20.02 -29.77
N ASN A 406 -29.49 -20.92 -29.61
CA ASN A 406 -30.71 -20.96 -30.41
C ASN A 406 -31.68 -19.81 -30.05
N ARG A 407 -31.43 -19.07 -28.97
CA ARG A 407 -32.25 -17.94 -28.50
C ARG A 407 -31.60 -16.58 -28.76
N GLY A 408 -30.51 -16.55 -29.53
CA GLY A 408 -29.76 -15.34 -29.88
C GLY A 408 -28.39 -15.30 -29.19
N VAL A 409 -27.86 -14.09 -29.00
CA VAL A 409 -26.54 -13.85 -28.39
C VAL A 409 -26.44 -14.54 -27.04
N ILE A 410 -25.37 -15.29 -26.80
CA ILE A 410 -25.05 -15.88 -25.49
C ILE A 410 -24.53 -14.76 -24.58
N GLU A 411 -25.07 -14.68 -23.38
CA GLU A 411 -24.76 -13.62 -22.39
C GLU A 411 -24.02 -14.17 -21.16
N ALA A 412 -24.01 -15.49 -20.97
CA ALA A 412 -23.19 -16.24 -20.03
C ALA A 412 -22.90 -17.66 -20.57
N LEU A 413 -21.68 -18.14 -20.36
CA LEU A 413 -21.20 -19.44 -20.85
C LEU A 413 -21.08 -20.41 -19.67
N LEU A 414 -21.95 -21.42 -19.62
CA LEU A 414 -21.86 -22.53 -18.65
C LEU A 414 -20.98 -23.62 -19.25
N CYS A 415 -19.81 -23.89 -18.68
CA CYS A 415 -18.76 -24.70 -19.31
C CYS A 415 -18.22 -25.82 -18.41
N THR A 416 -17.77 -26.91 -19.04
CA THR A 416 -16.82 -27.84 -18.41
C THR A 416 -15.44 -27.18 -18.27
N GLY A 417 -14.50 -27.84 -17.57
CA GLY A 417 -13.12 -27.34 -17.46
C GLY A 417 -12.42 -27.18 -18.81
N ASP A 418 -12.55 -28.16 -19.69
CA ASP A 418 -11.86 -28.19 -20.98
C ASP A 418 -12.45 -27.18 -21.98
N GLU A 419 -13.77 -26.97 -21.95
CA GLU A 419 -14.43 -25.90 -22.71
C GLU A 419 -14.01 -24.52 -22.21
N ALA A 420 -13.95 -24.32 -20.90
CA ALA A 420 -13.51 -23.06 -20.31
C ALA A 420 -12.04 -22.77 -20.59
N ALA A 421 -11.18 -23.80 -20.64
CA ALA A 421 -9.77 -23.67 -21.04
C ALA A 421 -9.67 -23.29 -22.53
N SER A 422 -10.43 -23.97 -23.39
CA SER A 422 -10.51 -23.66 -24.82
C SER A 422 -10.96 -22.22 -25.08
N LEU A 423 -11.91 -21.71 -24.29
CA LEU A 423 -12.40 -20.33 -24.32
C LEU A 423 -11.45 -19.31 -23.64
N ALA A 424 -10.61 -19.74 -22.70
CA ALA A 424 -9.56 -18.91 -22.11
C ALA A 424 -8.36 -18.73 -23.05
N GLU A 425 -8.07 -19.71 -23.90
CA GLU A 425 -7.07 -19.61 -24.98
C GLU A 425 -7.62 -18.84 -26.20
N SER A 426 -8.81 -19.18 -26.70
CA SER A 426 -9.39 -18.59 -27.93
C SER A 426 -10.24 -17.32 -27.73
N GLY A 427 -10.66 -17.01 -26.50
CA GLY A 427 -11.51 -15.87 -26.16
C GLY A 427 -13.01 -16.19 -26.10
N SER A 428 -13.73 -15.60 -25.15
CA SER A 428 -15.18 -15.79 -25.00
C SER A 428 -15.99 -14.99 -26.04
N PRO A 429 -16.96 -15.60 -26.75
CA PRO A 429 -17.91 -14.88 -27.59
C PRO A 429 -18.60 -13.70 -26.87
N HIS A 430 -18.62 -12.53 -27.51
CA HIS A 430 -19.33 -11.32 -27.08
C HIS A 430 -19.04 -10.81 -25.64
N ASP A 431 -17.84 -11.09 -25.10
CA ASP A 431 -17.46 -10.80 -23.71
C ASP A 431 -18.27 -11.57 -22.64
N ALA A 432 -19.00 -12.64 -23.02
CA ALA A 432 -19.84 -13.40 -22.10
C ALA A 432 -19.01 -14.03 -20.97
N PRO A 433 -19.35 -13.83 -19.68
CA PRO A 433 -18.64 -14.46 -18.57
C PRO A 433 -18.68 -15.98 -18.66
N ILE A 434 -17.57 -16.63 -18.30
CA ILE A 434 -17.46 -18.09 -18.25
C ILE A 434 -17.74 -18.55 -16.83
N ILE A 435 -18.60 -19.56 -16.67
CA ILE A 435 -18.96 -20.18 -15.40
C ILE A 435 -18.61 -21.66 -15.45
N THR A 436 -17.91 -22.15 -14.44
CA THR A 436 -17.48 -23.55 -14.31
C THR A 436 -17.76 -24.10 -12.91
N GLU A 437 -17.72 -25.42 -12.73
CA GLU A 437 -17.82 -26.08 -11.43
C GLU A 437 -16.64 -27.04 -11.19
N GLY A 438 -16.23 -27.20 -9.92
CA GLY A 438 -15.21 -28.16 -9.51
C GLY A 438 -13.76 -27.88 -9.97
N GLN A 439 -13.49 -26.74 -10.60
CA GLN A 439 -12.19 -26.47 -11.24
C GLN A 439 -11.06 -26.07 -10.28
N GLN A 440 -11.38 -25.75 -9.03
CA GLN A 440 -10.43 -25.25 -8.04
C GLN A 440 -9.94 -26.39 -7.14
N GLN A 441 -8.61 -26.55 -7.03
CA GLN A 441 -7.99 -27.77 -6.48
C GLN A 441 -7.95 -27.86 -4.95
N PHE A 442 -8.21 -26.77 -4.23
CA PHE A 442 -8.10 -26.75 -2.78
C PHE A 442 -9.36 -27.31 -2.11
N GLN A 443 -9.20 -28.40 -1.34
CA GLN A 443 -10.30 -29.02 -0.61
C GLN A 443 -10.29 -28.64 0.88
N TRP A 444 -11.42 -28.12 1.37
CA TRP A 444 -11.69 -27.93 2.80
C TRP A 444 -11.87 -29.27 3.51
N SER A 445 -11.43 -29.39 4.76
CA SER A 445 -11.69 -30.63 5.53
C SER A 445 -13.17 -30.76 5.88
N LYS A 446 -13.67 -31.98 6.08
CA LYS A 446 -15.09 -32.28 6.34
C LYS A 446 -15.57 -31.94 7.78
N GLY A 447 -14.87 -31.04 8.47
CA GLY A 447 -15.13 -30.64 9.86
C GLY A 447 -15.86 -29.30 9.95
N ASP A 448 -15.09 -28.21 10.10
CA ASP A 448 -15.62 -26.86 10.21
C ASP A 448 -15.93 -26.20 8.86
N ARG A 449 -16.80 -25.18 8.86
CA ARG A 449 -17.07 -24.35 7.67
C ARG A 449 -15.79 -23.65 7.13
N PRO A 450 -15.67 -23.43 5.81
CA PRO A 450 -14.51 -22.78 5.18
C PRO A 450 -14.00 -21.52 5.88
N ILE A 451 -14.86 -20.60 6.35
CA ILE A 451 -14.44 -19.36 7.04
C ILE A 451 -13.67 -19.67 8.33
N VAL A 452 -14.10 -20.65 9.12
CA VAL A 452 -13.38 -21.11 10.33
C VAL A 452 -12.02 -21.70 9.95
N GLN A 453 -12.01 -22.52 8.91
CA GLN A 453 -10.82 -23.17 8.38
C GLN A 453 -9.81 -22.19 7.76
N PHE A 454 -10.28 -21.11 7.16
CA PHE A 454 -9.49 -20.01 6.61
C PHE A 454 -8.79 -19.23 7.72
N PHE A 455 -9.53 -18.80 8.75
CA PHE A 455 -8.94 -18.07 9.88
C PHE A 455 -7.92 -18.87 10.70
N ARG A 456 -8.00 -20.22 10.70
CA ARG A 456 -6.96 -21.09 11.28
C ARG A 456 -5.65 -21.08 10.48
N ARG A 457 -5.70 -20.79 9.16
CA ARG A 457 -4.53 -20.83 8.25
C ARG A 457 -3.83 -19.47 8.10
N MET A 458 -4.54 -18.35 8.30
CA MET A 458 -3.98 -17.00 8.09
C MET A 458 -2.75 -16.63 8.94
N GLY A 459 -2.66 -17.16 10.17
CA GLY A 459 -1.63 -16.75 11.13
C GLY A 459 -1.70 -15.26 11.50
N PHE A 460 -0.63 -14.76 12.14
CA PHE A 460 -0.29 -13.33 12.33
C PHE A 460 -1.47 -12.34 12.37
N LEU A 461 -2.36 -12.51 13.36
CA LEU A 461 -3.64 -11.79 13.44
C LEU A 461 -3.50 -10.29 13.75
N ASP A 462 -2.30 -9.83 14.10
CA ASP A 462 -1.94 -8.42 14.25
C ASP A 462 -1.71 -7.69 12.91
N LYS A 463 -1.77 -8.41 11.77
CA LYS A 463 -1.88 -7.79 10.44
C LYS A 463 -3.10 -6.86 10.40
N SER A 464 -2.94 -5.72 9.75
CA SER A 464 -4.04 -4.79 9.47
C SER A 464 -4.66 -5.08 8.09
N VAL A 465 -5.96 -4.86 7.94
CA VAL A 465 -6.72 -5.07 6.69
C VAL A 465 -7.76 -3.97 6.51
N SER A 466 -8.03 -3.58 5.27
CA SER A 466 -9.12 -2.66 4.91
C SER A 466 -10.46 -3.39 4.94
N VAL A 467 -11.41 -2.88 5.73
CA VAL A 467 -12.78 -3.41 5.86
C VAL A 467 -13.76 -2.35 5.41
N GLN A 468 -14.57 -2.64 4.40
CA GLN A 468 -15.68 -1.80 3.98
C GLN A 468 -16.85 -1.92 4.96
N ILE A 469 -17.46 -0.78 5.27
CA ILE A 469 -18.51 -0.63 6.27
C ILE A 469 -19.62 0.29 5.69
N PRO A 470 -20.82 -0.24 5.38
CA PRO A 470 -21.93 0.48 4.75
C PRO A 470 -22.37 1.78 5.42
N SER A 471 -22.34 1.87 6.75
CA SER A 471 -22.80 3.05 7.52
C SER A 471 -21.98 4.32 7.28
N ARG A 472 -20.77 4.21 6.72
CA ARG A 472 -19.82 5.32 6.58
C ARG A 472 -20.33 6.40 5.62
N SER A 473 -20.14 7.66 6.00
CA SER A 473 -20.46 8.84 5.19
C SER A 473 -19.84 8.76 3.79
N CYS A 474 -20.61 9.13 2.76
CA CYS A 474 -20.13 9.28 1.39
C CYS A 474 -18.98 10.30 1.23
N THR A 475 -18.75 11.17 2.23
CA THR A 475 -17.64 12.15 2.23
C THR A 475 -16.31 11.58 2.75
N SER A 476 -16.30 10.40 3.38
CA SER A 476 -15.10 9.73 3.87
C SER A 476 -14.75 8.48 3.05
N GLN A 477 -13.61 7.84 3.34
CA GLN A 477 -13.28 6.55 2.75
C GLN A 477 -14.33 5.50 3.11
N SER A 478 -14.76 4.69 2.14
CA SER A 478 -15.75 3.62 2.33
C SER A 478 -15.28 2.45 3.22
N TYR A 479 -14.02 2.49 3.66
CA TYR A 479 -13.41 1.48 4.51
C TYR A 479 -12.79 2.06 5.78
N GLU A 480 -12.46 1.17 6.72
CA GLU A 480 -11.60 1.39 7.87
C GLU A 480 -10.45 0.37 7.88
N VAL A 481 -9.36 0.69 8.57
CA VAL A 481 -8.27 -0.26 8.80
C VAL A 481 -8.50 -0.96 10.14
N ARG A 482 -8.78 -2.26 10.09
CA ARG A 482 -9.04 -3.14 11.25
C ARG A 482 -7.94 -4.19 11.40
N LYS A 483 -7.82 -4.79 12.58
CA LYS A 483 -6.91 -5.92 12.81
C LYS A 483 -7.55 -7.22 12.35
N LEU A 484 -6.77 -8.12 11.77
CA LEU A 484 -7.26 -9.42 11.32
C LEU A 484 -7.79 -10.27 12.49
N GLY A 485 -7.31 -10.05 13.72
CA GLY A 485 -7.91 -10.59 14.94
C GLY A 485 -9.30 -10.05 15.28
N GLU A 486 -9.59 -8.78 14.99
CA GLU A 486 -10.93 -8.18 15.13
C GLU A 486 -11.88 -8.77 14.09
N VAL A 487 -11.46 -8.78 12.82
CA VAL A 487 -12.22 -9.38 11.71
C VAL A 487 -12.49 -10.86 11.97
N ARG A 488 -11.49 -11.61 12.48
CA ARG A 488 -11.68 -13.00 12.91
C ARG A 488 -12.71 -13.12 14.04
N LYS A 489 -12.69 -12.24 15.04
CA LYS A 489 -13.67 -12.28 16.14
C LYS A 489 -15.08 -12.06 15.58
N HIS A 490 -15.26 -10.96 14.83
CA HIS A 490 -16.52 -10.54 14.23
C HIS A 490 -17.15 -11.61 13.34
N PHE A 491 -16.38 -12.14 12.37
CA PHE A 491 -16.90 -13.19 11.48
C PHE A 491 -17.18 -14.53 12.18
N LEU A 492 -16.65 -14.77 13.39
CA LEU A 492 -16.84 -16.01 14.13
C LEU A 492 -17.88 -15.95 15.25
N THR A 493 -18.38 -14.77 15.66
CA THR A 493 -19.55 -14.68 16.57
C THR A 493 -20.88 -14.87 15.85
N GLN A 494 -20.93 -14.57 14.53
CA GLN A 494 -22.11 -14.78 13.65
C GLN A 494 -23.35 -13.95 14.02
N ASP A 495 -23.15 -12.76 14.60
CA ASP A 495 -24.23 -11.82 14.92
C ASP A 495 -24.86 -11.24 13.64
N SER A 496 -26.20 -11.13 13.59
CA SER A 496 -26.86 -10.48 12.45
C SER A 496 -26.75 -8.96 12.55
N THR A 497 -26.00 -8.36 11.62
CA THR A 497 -25.77 -6.90 11.57
C THR A 497 -26.56 -6.22 10.43
N ASP A 498 -26.93 -4.96 10.64
CA ASP A 498 -27.45 -4.05 9.60
C ASP A 498 -26.31 -3.29 8.88
N ASP A 499 -25.10 -3.34 9.43
CA ASP A 499 -23.87 -2.73 8.92
C ASP A 499 -22.82 -3.83 8.61
N PRO A 500 -23.06 -4.68 7.59
CA PRO A 500 -22.25 -5.87 7.31
C PRO A 500 -20.83 -5.53 6.83
N TRP A 501 -19.84 -6.26 7.32
CA TRP A 501 -18.44 -6.05 6.94
C TRP A 501 -18.06 -6.74 5.63
N ASN A 502 -17.23 -6.09 4.81
CA ASN A 502 -16.77 -6.63 3.53
C ASN A 502 -15.28 -6.36 3.27
N ILE A 503 -14.56 -7.40 2.84
CA ILE A 503 -13.12 -7.40 2.60
C ILE A 503 -12.90 -8.01 1.21
N PHE A 504 -12.22 -7.29 0.33
CA PHE A 504 -11.89 -7.75 -1.03
C PHE A 504 -10.49 -8.38 -1.09
N ASP A 505 -9.45 -7.61 -0.75
CA ASP A 505 -8.07 -7.92 -1.14
C ASP A 505 -7.28 -8.66 -0.04
N LEU A 506 -7.90 -9.66 0.61
CA LEU A 506 -7.26 -10.38 1.70
C LEU A 506 -6.28 -11.44 1.17
N GLN A 507 -5.01 -11.32 1.59
CA GLN A 507 -3.94 -12.25 1.24
C GLN A 507 -4.35 -13.72 1.45
N SER A 508 -4.24 -14.54 0.40
CA SER A 508 -4.51 -15.97 0.46
C SER A 508 -3.44 -16.73 1.28
N PRO A 509 -3.84 -17.53 2.29
CA PRO A 509 -2.97 -18.47 3.01
C PRO A 509 -3.00 -19.88 2.39
N LEU A 510 -3.68 -20.06 1.25
CA LEU A 510 -3.90 -21.37 0.62
C LEU A 510 -2.87 -21.63 -0.49
N PRO A 511 -2.48 -22.89 -0.74
CA PRO A 511 -1.81 -23.25 -1.97
C PRO A 511 -2.80 -23.23 -3.14
N GLN A 512 -2.39 -22.64 -4.27
CA GLN A 512 -3.06 -22.68 -5.58
C GLN A 512 -4.59 -22.45 -5.56
N SER A 513 -4.98 -21.19 -5.35
CA SER A 513 -6.40 -20.75 -5.37
C SER A 513 -7.04 -20.71 -6.76
N MET A 514 -6.26 -20.67 -7.84
CA MET A 514 -6.77 -20.47 -9.20
C MET A 514 -7.37 -21.76 -9.81
N PRO A 515 -8.48 -21.67 -10.57
CA PRO A 515 -9.02 -22.78 -11.34
C PRO A 515 -8.09 -23.33 -12.43
N ASN A 516 -8.15 -24.64 -12.68
CA ASN A 516 -7.29 -25.33 -13.66
C ASN A 516 -7.37 -24.74 -15.07
N PHE A 517 -8.56 -24.32 -15.52
CA PHE A 517 -8.76 -23.80 -16.88
C PHE A 517 -8.03 -22.47 -17.18
N LEU A 518 -7.48 -21.81 -16.16
CA LEU A 518 -6.69 -20.58 -16.28
C LEU A 518 -5.17 -20.84 -16.13
N MET A 519 -4.74 -22.10 -16.11
CA MET A 519 -3.33 -22.50 -16.05
C MET A 519 -2.67 -22.60 -17.44
N GLY A 520 -3.42 -22.38 -18.53
CA GLY A 520 -2.91 -22.36 -19.91
C GLY A 520 -1.93 -21.22 -20.19
N GLU A 521 -1.19 -21.31 -21.30
CA GLU A 521 -0.11 -20.37 -21.61
C GLU A 521 -0.63 -18.95 -21.86
N ASN A 522 -1.77 -18.80 -22.55
CA ASN A 522 -2.34 -17.48 -22.84
C ASN A 522 -2.51 -16.65 -21.55
N CYS A 523 -2.93 -17.30 -20.45
CA CYS A 523 -3.19 -16.68 -19.15
C CYS A 523 -1.93 -16.29 -18.34
N GLN A 524 -0.71 -16.63 -18.80
CA GLN A 524 0.52 -16.43 -18.02
C GLN A 524 1.09 -15.00 -18.05
N LEU A 525 0.55 -14.09 -18.86
CA LEU A 525 1.11 -12.74 -19.04
C LEU A 525 1.27 -11.99 -17.70
N LEU A 526 0.31 -12.07 -16.78
CA LEU A 526 0.42 -11.37 -15.49
C LEU A 526 1.54 -11.94 -14.58
N LEU A 527 1.81 -13.25 -14.68
CA LEU A 527 2.89 -13.92 -13.97
C LEU A 527 4.26 -13.55 -14.55
N GLN A 528 4.38 -13.39 -15.87
CA GLN A 528 5.59 -12.86 -16.50
C GLN A 528 5.79 -11.37 -16.19
N VAL A 529 4.73 -10.57 -16.18
CA VAL A 529 4.77 -9.15 -15.77
C VAL A 529 5.29 -8.99 -14.33
N ARG A 530 4.84 -9.85 -13.40
CA ARG A 530 5.42 -9.90 -12.04
C ARG A 530 6.92 -10.14 -12.10
N ASN A 531 7.37 -11.17 -12.83
CA ASN A 531 8.78 -11.54 -12.89
C ASN A 531 9.63 -10.39 -13.46
N ALA A 532 9.24 -9.83 -14.61
CA ALA A 532 9.90 -8.69 -15.25
C ALA A 532 9.94 -7.43 -14.35
N VAL A 533 9.03 -7.30 -13.38
CA VAL A 533 8.99 -6.22 -12.39
C VAL A 533 9.82 -6.50 -11.13
N LEU A 534 9.98 -7.77 -10.73
CA LEU A 534 10.63 -8.15 -9.47
C LEU A 534 12.06 -8.69 -9.62
N MET A 535 12.44 -9.01 -10.86
CA MET A 535 13.76 -9.56 -11.21
C MET A 535 14.51 -8.66 -12.21
N GLU A 536 13.79 -7.73 -12.85
CA GLU A 536 14.25 -6.74 -13.84
C GLU A 536 14.97 -7.36 -15.06
N GLU A 537 16.25 -7.67 -14.93
CA GLU A 537 17.10 -8.31 -15.96
C GLU A 537 17.89 -9.52 -15.42
N SER A 538 17.73 -9.85 -14.14
CA SER A 538 18.32 -11.04 -13.52
C SER A 538 17.39 -12.26 -13.64
N ALA A 539 17.97 -13.44 -13.82
CA ALA A 539 17.29 -14.73 -13.70
C ALA A 539 17.55 -15.42 -12.34
N GLU A 540 18.21 -14.73 -11.40
CA GLU A 540 18.65 -15.29 -10.13
C GLU A 540 17.56 -15.33 -9.05
N ARG A 541 17.86 -15.97 -7.93
CA ARG A 541 16.92 -16.15 -6.82
C ARG A 541 16.73 -14.86 -6.02
N VAL A 542 15.59 -14.21 -6.23
CA VAL A 542 14.98 -13.22 -5.30
C VAL A 542 15.85 -11.98 -5.05
N VAL A 543 15.88 -11.08 -6.03
CA VAL A 543 16.43 -9.71 -5.85
C VAL A 543 15.44 -8.79 -5.12
N ALA A 544 14.14 -8.91 -5.41
CA ALA A 544 13.11 -8.07 -4.77
C ALA A 544 12.79 -8.45 -3.32
N SER A 545 12.44 -7.45 -2.52
CA SER A 545 12.10 -7.61 -1.10
C SER A 545 10.81 -8.40 -0.85
N THR A 546 10.73 -8.99 0.34
CA THR A 546 9.54 -9.70 0.84
C THR A 546 8.26 -8.86 0.76
N GLN A 547 8.34 -7.52 0.90
CA GLN A 547 7.16 -6.66 0.75
C GLN A 547 6.67 -6.66 -0.71
N GLN A 548 7.56 -6.41 -1.68
CA GLN A 548 7.22 -6.38 -3.10
C GLN A 548 6.67 -7.73 -3.58
N TRP A 549 7.20 -8.85 -3.06
CA TRP A 549 6.65 -10.18 -3.32
C TRP A 549 5.24 -10.38 -2.74
N ASN A 550 4.96 -9.88 -1.53
CA ASN A 550 3.60 -9.93 -0.96
C ASN A 550 2.62 -9.05 -1.73
N GLU A 551 3.03 -7.86 -2.18
CA GLU A 551 2.21 -6.97 -3.03
C GLU A 551 1.77 -7.69 -4.31
N TRP A 552 2.70 -8.35 -5.02
CA TRP A 552 2.36 -9.12 -6.23
C TRP A 552 1.63 -10.42 -5.95
N LYS A 553 1.90 -11.09 -4.82
CA LYS A 553 1.11 -12.26 -4.42
C LYS A 553 -0.37 -11.86 -4.33
N ASN A 554 -0.67 -10.78 -3.59
CA ASN A 554 -2.02 -10.31 -3.36
C ASN A 554 -2.75 -9.79 -4.62
N VAL A 555 -2.05 -9.62 -5.77
CA VAL A 555 -2.67 -9.35 -7.08
C VAL A 555 -3.04 -10.65 -7.82
N LEU A 556 -2.27 -11.72 -7.60
CA LEU A 556 -2.43 -13.02 -8.25
C LEU A 556 -3.38 -13.96 -7.49
N ASP A 557 -3.33 -13.97 -6.15
CA ASP A 557 -4.28 -14.72 -5.31
C ASP A 557 -4.76 -13.94 -4.07
N TRP A 558 -6.08 -13.70 -4.03
CA TRP A 558 -6.78 -13.00 -2.97
C TRP A 558 -8.06 -13.73 -2.52
N VAL A 559 -8.63 -13.27 -1.42
CA VAL A 559 -9.80 -13.89 -0.76
C VAL A 559 -10.84 -12.83 -0.43
N LEU A 560 -12.02 -12.97 -1.03
CA LEU A 560 -13.20 -12.20 -0.66
C LEU A 560 -13.79 -12.79 0.62
N LEU A 561 -13.93 -11.97 1.65
CA LEU A 561 -14.62 -12.32 2.89
C LEU A 561 -15.66 -11.25 3.19
N SER A 562 -16.94 -11.63 3.21
CA SER A 562 -18.02 -10.66 3.22
C SER A 562 -19.24 -11.17 3.97
N GLU A 563 -19.81 -10.35 4.82
CA GLU A 563 -21.05 -10.67 5.54
C GLU A 563 -22.28 -10.61 4.63
N GLY A 564 -23.35 -11.26 5.07
CA GLY A 564 -24.61 -11.25 4.33
C GLY A 564 -25.18 -9.83 4.22
N GLY A 565 -25.74 -9.48 3.07
CA GLY A 565 -26.36 -8.16 2.86
C GLY A 565 -25.40 -7.02 2.53
N HIS A 566 -24.08 -7.27 2.40
CA HIS A 566 -23.16 -6.30 1.79
C HIS A 566 -23.11 -6.46 0.27
N ASN A 567 -23.52 -5.41 -0.43
CA ASN A 567 -23.54 -5.33 -1.89
C ASN A 567 -22.37 -4.49 -2.42
N THR A 568 -22.06 -4.61 -3.71
CA THR A 568 -20.98 -3.87 -4.37
C THR A 568 -21.51 -3.28 -5.66
N VAL A 569 -21.40 -1.96 -5.84
CA VAL A 569 -21.85 -1.22 -7.03
C VAL A 569 -21.18 -1.70 -8.33
N PRO A 570 -21.75 -1.41 -9.51
CA PRO A 570 -21.07 -1.62 -10.78
C PRO A 570 -19.70 -0.94 -10.84
N HIS A 571 -18.69 -1.71 -11.22
CA HIS A 571 -17.31 -1.25 -11.40
C HIS A 571 -16.60 -2.08 -12.48
N MET A 572 -15.41 -1.64 -12.88
CA MET A 572 -14.44 -2.46 -13.60
C MET A 572 -13.24 -2.76 -12.69
N ASP A 573 -12.77 -4.01 -12.69
CA ASP A 573 -11.54 -4.40 -12.01
C ASP A 573 -10.35 -3.59 -12.50
N SER A 574 -9.50 -3.18 -11.58
CA SER A 574 -8.38 -2.27 -11.85
C SER A 574 -7.36 -2.84 -12.85
N HIS A 575 -6.50 -1.97 -13.37
CA HIS A 575 -5.39 -2.35 -14.27
C HIS A 575 -5.81 -3.08 -15.56
N GLY A 576 -7.09 -3.01 -15.93
CA GLY A 576 -7.69 -3.77 -17.03
C GLY A 576 -7.60 -5.28 -16.87
N PHE A 577 -7.48 -5.80 -15.64
CA PHE A 577 -7.41 -7.24 -15.41
C PHE A 577 -8.66 -7.98 -15.88
N ALA A 578 -8.47 -9.24 -16.30
CA ALA A 578 -9.51 -10.25 -16.21
C ALA A 578 -9.51 -10.81 -14.78
N THR A 579 -10.65 -11.30 -14.30
CA THR A 579 -10.79 -11.71 -12.89
C THR A 579 -11.54 -13.02 -12.78
N CYS A 580 -11.02 -13.95 -11.97
CA CYS A 580 -11.74 -15.16 -11.61
C CYS A 580 -12.14 -15.15 -10.12
N ILE A 581 -13.36 -15.61 -9.82
CA ILE A 581 -13.91 -15.71 -8.47
C ILE A 581 -14.57 -17.07 -8.30
N THR A 582 -14.10 -17.87 -7.34
CA THR A 582 -14.65 -19.19 -6.98
C THR A 582 -15.28 -19.15 -5.59
N VAL A 583 -16.59 -19.40 -5.51
CA VAL A 583 -17.33 -19.41 -4.24
C VAL A 583 -16.92 -20.62 -3.39
N GLN A 584 -16.64 -20.39 -2.11
CA GLN A 584 -16.21 -21.41 -1.14
C GLN A 584 -17.23 -21.59 -0.02
N GLU A 585 -17.86 -20.51 0.44
CA GLU A 585 -18.92 -20.55 1.47
C GLU A 585 -20.03 -19.55 1.13
N GLY A 586 -21.27 -19.91 1.46
CA GLY A 586 -22.47 -19.12 1.15
C GLY A 586 -22.87 -19.23 -0.33
N SER A 587 -23.62 -18.25 -0.82
CA SER A 587 -23.93 -18.09 -2.25
C SER A 587 -23.83 -16.62 -2.59
N ILE A 588 -23.26 -16.31 -3.76
CA ILE A 588 -22.96 -14.94 -4.19
C ILE A 588 -23.69 -14.67 -5.50
N GLY A 589 -24.51 -13.63 -5.54
CA GLY A 589 -25.08 -13.14 -6.80
C GLY A 589 -24.11 -12.20 -7.50
N PHE A 590 -23.83 -12.47 -8.77
CA PHE A 590 -23.04 -11.62 -9.63
C PHE A 590 -23.94 -11.03 -10.71
N GLY A 591 -23.84 -9.73 -10.94
CA GLY A 591 -24.54 -9.05 -12.02
C GLY A 591 -23.58 -8.30 -12.94
N TRP A 592 -23.88 -8.18 -14.23
CA TRP A 592 -23.02 -7.50 -15.20
C TRP A 592 -23.83 -6.84 -16.31
N MET A 593 -23.21 -5.89 -17.01
CA MET A 593 -23.77 -5.29 -18.21
C MET A 593 -23.43 -6.19 -19.41
N SER A 594 -24.45 -6.82 -20.00
CA SER A 594 -24.33 -7.77 -21.11
C SER A 594 -24.16 -7.07 -22.45
N CYS A 595 -23.10 -7.45 -23.17
CA CYS A 595 -22.76 -6.97 -24.51
C CYS A 595 -23.05 -5.47 -24.76
N PRO A 596 -22.52 -4.53 -23.94
CA PRO A 596 -22.92 -3.13 -24.00
C PRO A 596 -22.18 -2.34 -25.08
N THR A 597 -22.90 -1.40 -25.70
CA THR A 597 -22.37 -0.56 -26.79
C THR A 597 -21.31 0.44 -26.29
N GLU A 598 -20.61 1.12 -27.21
CA GLU A 598 -19.65 2.14 -26.80
C GLU A 598 -20.35 3.35 -26.15
N GLU A 599 -21.57 3.69 -26.57
CA GLU A 599 -22.43 4.73 -25.98
C GLU A 599 -22.88 4.38 -24.55
N GLU A 600 -23.31 3.13 -24.32
CA GLU A 600 -23.69 2.62 -22.99
C GLU A 600 -22.48 2.57 -22.05
N ARG A 601 -21.33 2.08 -22.53
CA ARG A 601 -20.07 2.08 -21.76
C ARG A 601 -19.63 3.52 -21.46
N ASN A 602 -19.69 4.44 -22.42
CA ASN A 602 -19.32 5.85 -22.21
C ASN A 602 -20.24 6.57 -21.23
N SER A 603 -21.55 6.30 -21.30
CA SER A 603 -22.56 6.88 -20.39
C SER A 603 -22.40 6.33 -18.97
N TRP A 604 -22.11 5.03 -18.81
CA TRP A 604 -21.73 4.47 -17.52
C TRP A 604 -20.41 5.06 -16.99
N MET A 605 -19.39 5.25 -17.83
CA MET A 605 -18.13 5.86 -17.38
C MET A 605 -18.27 7.34 -16.98
N ALA A 606 -19.29 8.05 -17.49
CA ALA A 606 -19.60 9.43 -17.12
C ALA A 606 -20.32 9.55 -15.76
N ASP A 607 -21.21 8.61 -15.43
CA ASP A 607 -21.88 8.52 -14.12
C ASP A 607 -21.99 7.07 -13.62
N PRO A 608 -20.88 6.47 -13.14
CA PRO A 608 -20.87 5.06 -12.73
C PRO A 608 -21.66 4.83 -11.43
N ARG A 609 -22.13 5.89 -10.76
CA ARG A 609 -22.82 5.84 -9.46
C ARG A 609 -24.34 5.97 -9.56
N CYS A 610 -24.88 6.48 -10.67
CA CYS A 610 -26.33 6.56 -10.89
C CYS A 610 -26.81 5.88 -12.19
N TYR A 611 -25.91 5.49 -13.10
CA TYR A 611 -26.28 4.89 -14.37
C TYR A 611 -26.99 3.54 -14.22
N THR A 612 -28.21 3.46 -14.80
CA THR A 612 -29.03 2.23 -14.87
C THR A 612 -29.57 1.96 -16.28
N GLY A 613 -28.92 2.51 -17.31
CA GLY A 613 -29.11 2.08 -18.70
C GLY A 613 -28.37 0.77 -18.98
N GLY A 614 -28.44 0.24 -20.21
CA GLY A 614 -27.80 -1.02 -20.57
C GLY A 614 -28.58 -2.27 -20.17
N ARG A 615 -28.24 -3.39 -20.82
CA ARG A 615 -28.81 -4.72 -20.56
C ARG A 615 -28.12 -5.38 -19.37
N TRP A 616 -28.70 -5.26 -18.18
CA TRP A 616 -28.17 -5.92 -16.99
C TRP A 616 -28.59 -7.38 -16.91
N ARG A 617 -27.63 -8.24 -16.57
CA ARG A 617 -27.81 -9.67 -16.32
C ARG A 617 -27.34 -10.05 -14.93
N TYR A 618 -27.79 -11.18 -14.41
CA TYR A 618 -27.32 -11.74 -13.15
C TYR A 618 -27.37 -13.27 -13.13
N ILE A 619 -26.50 -13.88 -12.30
CA ILE A 619 -26.47 -15.31 -11.96
C ILE A 619 -26.06 -15.46 -10.49
N VAL A 620 -26.44 -16.57 -9.83
CA VAL A 620 -26.09 -16.83 -8.42
C VAL A 620 -25.23 -18.09 -8.30
N LEU A 621 -23.99 -17.91 -7.88
CA LEU A 621 -23.05 -19.02 -7.72
C LEU A 621 -23.12 -19.64 -6.33
N LYS A 622 -23.04 -20.98 -6.32
CA LYS A 622 -23.03 -21.88 -5.17
C LYS A 622 -21.58 -22.33 -4.88
N PRO A 623 -21.26 -22.86 -3.68
CA PRO A 623 -19.90 -23.29 -3.35
C PRO A 623 -19.36 -24.34 -4.33
N GLY A 624 -18.12 -24.16 -4.79
CA GLY A 624 -17.48 -24.99 -5.82
C GLY A 624 -17.65 -24.45 -7.26
N GLN A 625 -18.48 -23.42 -7.47
CA GLN A 625 -18.64 -22.75 -8.76
C GLN A 625 -17.74 -21.52 -8.88
N SER A 626 -17.22 -21.30 -10.08
CA SER A 626 -16.35 -20.18 -10.47
C SER A 626 -17.01 -19.33 -11.55
N VAL A 627 -16.80 -18.01 -11.51
CA VAL A 627 -17.00 -17.10 -12.65
C VAL A 627 -15.67 -16.52 -13.09
N PHE A 628 -15.48 -16.34 -14.39
CA PHE A 628 -14.37 -15.60 -15.01
C PHE A 628 -14.92 -14.45 -15.86
N PHE A 629 -14.48 -13.24 -15.52
CA PHE A 629 -14.83 -12.00 -16.21
C PHE A 629 -13.68 -11.53 -17.08
N MET A 630 -13.96 -11.31 -18.37
CA MET A 630 -13.00 -10.75 -19.33
C MET A 630 -12.64 -9.29 -19.02
N PRO A 631 -11.51 -8.76 -19.54
CA PRO A 631 -11.02 -7.41 -19.25
C PRO A 631 -12.07 -6.31 -19.49
N GLY A 632 -12.31 -5.48 -18.46
CA GLY A 632 -13.24 -4.36 -18.53
C GLY A 632 -14.73 -4.76 -18.57
N THR A 633 -15.09 -5.92 -18.02
CA THR A 633 -16.50 -6.26 -17.72
C THR A 633 -17.03 -5.35 -16.61
N ILE A 634 -18.13 -4.64 -16.87
CA ILE A 634 -18.82 -3.81 -15.87
C ILE A 634 -19.70 -4.73 -15.03
N HIS A 635 -19.33 -4.97 -13.76
CA HIS A 635 -19.99 -5.95 -12.91
C HIS A 635 -20.23 -5.45 -11.48
N PHE A 636 -21.21 -6.06 -10.82
CA PHE A 636 -21.69 -5.75 -9.47
C PHE A 636 -21.94 -7.04 -8.69
N VAL A 637 -21.93 -6.96 -7.35
CA VAL A 637 -22.04 -8.14 -6.47
C VAL A 637 -23.16 -7.92 -5.45
N LEU A 638 -23.97 -8.94 -5.20
CA LEU A 638 -25.12 -8.87 -4.29
C LEU A 638 -25.20 -10.09 -3.36
N ARG A 639 -25.65 -9.85 -2.12
CA ARG A 639 -25.69 -10.87 -1.05
C ARG A 639 -26.99 -10.81 -0.25
N VAL A 640 -27.57 -11.97 0.06
CA VAL A 640 -28.65 -12.09 1.06
C VAL A 640 -28.10 -11.92 2.48
N ARG A 641 -28.89 -11.33 3.40
CA ARG A 641 -28.46 -11.00 4.77
C ARG A 641 -28.08 -12.20 5.64
N GLU A 642 -28.72 -13.34 5.44
CA GLU A 642 -28.63 -14.50 6.35
C GLU A 642 -27.24 -15.16 6.42
N ARG A 643 -26.43 -15.06 5.36
CA ARG A 643 -25.21 -15.87 5.25
C ARG A 643 -23.99 -15.05 4.88
N GLN A 644 -22.95 -15.18 5.71
CA GLN A 644 -21.59 -14.81 5.35
C GLN A 644 -21.13 -15.59 4.10
N THR A 645 -20.20 -15.01 3.37
CA THR A 645 -19.67 -15.57 2.12
C THR A 645 -18.14 -15.55 2.13
N LEU A 646 -17.56 -16.59 1.55
CA LEU A 646 -16.13 -16.71 1.29
C LEU A 646 -15.95 -17.07 -0.18
N ALA A 647 -15.04 -16.40 -0.87
CA ALA A 647 -14.60 -16.79 -2.20
C ALA A 647 -13.10 -16.60 -2.35
N LEU A 648 -12.46 -17.46 -3.16
CA LEU A 648 -11.09 -17.24 -3.62
C LEU A 648 -11.17 -16.54 -4.97
N GLY A 649 -10.19 -15.70 -5.28
CA GLY A 649 -10.04 -15.16 -6.61
C GLY A 649 -8.62 -14.71 -6.90
N GLY A 650 -8.48 -14.07 -8.05
CA GLY A 650 -7.21 -13.62 -8.58
C GLY A 650 -7.40 -12.95 -9.93
N HIS A 651 -6.40 -12.18 -10.33
CA HIS A 651 -6.37 -11.50 -11.62
C HIS A 651 -5.56 -12.27 -12.66
N ILE A 652 -5.93 -12.08 -13.93
CA ILE A 652 -5.34 -12.70 -15.10
C ILE A 652 -5.08 -11.60 -16.15
N LEU A 653 -4.01 -11.76 -16.94
CA LEU A 653 -3.85 -11.09 -18.22
C LEU A 653 -3.62 -12.15 -19.29
N GLN A 654 -4.21 -11.93 -20.46
CA GLN A 654 -4.09 -12.83 -21.63
C GLN A 654 -3.15 -12.21 -22.67
N TRP A 655 -2.25 -13.02 -23.23
CA TRP A 655 -1.38 -12.62 -24.34
C TRP A 655 -2.18 -12.20 -25.59
N SER A 656 -3.21 -12.96 -25.95
CA SER A 656 -4.03 -12.71 -27.13
C SER A 656 -4.91 -11.44 -27.02
N ASP A 657 -5.04 -10.86 -25.82
CA ASP A 657 -5.95 -9.75 -25.53
C ASP A 657 -5.24 -8.41 -25.19
N ILE A 658 -3.91 -8.30 -25.41
CA ILE A 658 -3.10 -7.09 -25.10
C ILE A 658 -3.70 -5.78 -25.66
N ARG A 659 -4.38 -5.84 -26.81
CA ARG A 659 -5.08 -4.71 -27.43
C ARG A 659 -6.25 -4.22 -26.57
N ARG A 660 -7.11 -5.13 -26.13
CA ARG A 660 -8.29 -4.80 -25.30
C ARG A 660 -7.86 -4.41 -23.90
N TRP A 661 -6.91 -5.14 -23.31
CA TRP A 661 -6.27 -4.76 -22.05
C TRP A 661 -5.84 -3.29 -22.06
N MET A 662 -5.11 -2.86 -23.10
CA MET A 662 -4.68 -1.47 -23.22
C MET A 662 -5.83 -0.49 -23.48
N LYS A 663 -6.91 -0.87 -24.20
CA LYS A 663 -8.13 -0.03 -24.31
C LYS A 663 -8.79 0.19 -22.94
N VAL A 664 -8.91 -0.85 -22.11
CA VAL A 664 -9.49 -0.76 -20.76
C VAL A 664 -8.59 0.04 -19.83
N VAL A 665 -7.28 -0.23 -19.81
CA VAL A 665 -6.28 0.52 -19.03
C VAL A 665 -6.31 2.02 -19.38
N LEU A 666 -6.46 2.38 -20.66
CA LEU A 666 -6.62 3.77 -21.09
C LEU A 666 -7.95 4.38 -20.62
N ALA A 667 -9.06 3.64 -20.70
CA ALA A 667 -10.38 4.11 -20.23
C ALA A 667 -10.36 4.41 -18.72
N GLN A 668 -9.84 3.48 -17.91
CA GLN A 668 -9.68 3.64 -16.46
C GLN A 668 -8.71 4.77 -16.08
N THR A 669 -7.66 4.99 -16.86
CA THR A 669 -6.72 6.12 -16.63
C THR A 669 -7.36 7.48 -16.92
N ARG A 670 -8.33 7.54 -17.86
CA ARG A 670 -9.11 8.74 -18.18
C ARG A 670 -10.19 9.00 -17.13
N ASN A 671 -10.89 7.95 -16.71
CA ASN A 671 -12.09 8.00 -15.87
C ASN A 671 -11.82 7.33 -14.50
N PRO A 672 -11.09 7.97 -13.56
CA PRO A 672 -10.65 7.33 -12.32
C PRO A 672 -11.78 6.95 -11.35
N ALA A 673 -13.03 7.34 -11.62
CA ALA A 673 -14.20 6.99 -10.81
C ALA A 673 -14.79 5.60 -11.12
N ILE A 674 -14.29 4.89 -12.15
CA ILE A 674 -14.88 3.62 -12.65
C ILE A 674 -14.24 2.36 -12.03
N THR A 675 -13.24 2.56 -11.17
CA THR A 675 -12.47 1.51 -10.49
C THR A 675 -12.04 2.00 -9.11
N ASN A 676 -11.50 1.11 -8.27
CA ASN A 676 -11.13 1.38 -6.87
C ASN A 676 -9.68 1.88 -6.67
N GLU A 677 -8.84 1.85 -7.70
CA GLU A 677 -7.38 2.03 -7.62
C GLU A 677 -6.82 3.30 -8.32
N ASP A 678 -5.65 3.78 -7.87
CA ASP A 678 -4.95 4.92 -8.49
C ASP A 678 -4.21 4.54 -9.78
N MET A 679 -5.00 4.38 -10.84
CA MET A 679 -4.57 4.08 -12.21
C MET A 679 -3.61 5.08 -12.85
N LYS A 680 -3.43 6.29 -12.26
CA LYS A 680 -2.41 7.24 -12.74
C LYS A 680 -1.03 6.86 -12.22
N ARG A 681 -0.94 6.43 -10.95
CA ARG A 681 0.32 6.07 -10.30
C ARG A 681 0.76 4.63 -10.57
N SER A 682 -0.17 3.68 -10.56
CA SER A 682 0.14 2.24 -10.62
C SER A 682 0.35 1.71 -12.05
N ALA A 683 -0.61 1.97 -12.94
CA ALA A 683 -0.66 1.37 -14.28
C ALA A 683 0.57 1.62 -15.18
N PRO A 684 1.32 2.75 -15.12
CA PRO A 684 2.54 2.92 -15.91
C PRO A 684 3.61 1.84 -15.66
N LYS A 685 3.62 1.21 -14.48
CA LYS A 685 4.49 0.07 -14.13
C LYS A 685 4.17 -1.15 -15.02
N TYR A 686 2.88 -1.53 -15.05
CA TYR A 686 2.36 -2.64 -15.85
C TYR A 686 2.52 -2.38 -17.35
N VAL A 687 2.19 -1.17 -17.83
CA VAL A 687 2.30 -0.79 -19.26
C VAL A 687 3.74 -0.91 -19.76
N ARG A 688 4.75 -0.53 -18.97
CA ARG A 688 6.16 -0.71 -19.36
C ARG A 688 6.59 -2.19 -19.37
N ALA A 689 6.18 -2.96 -18.36
CA ALA A 689 6.51 -4.38 -18.27
C ALA A 689 5.90 -5.19 -19.43
N VAL A 690 4.60 -5.02 -19.71
CA VAL A 690 3.95 -5.66 -20.87
C VAL A 690 4.58 -5.17 -22.18
N ALA A 691 4.94 -3.88 -22.31
CA ALA A 691 5.61 -3.41 -23.52
C ALA A 691 7.00 -4.02 -23.76
N LYS A 692 7.78 -4.35 -22.71
CA LYS A 692 9.05 -5.10 -22.83
C LYS A 692 8.78 -6.55 -23.28
N LEU A 693 7.81 -7.21 -22.64
CA LEU A 693 7.45 -8.61 -22.91
C LEU A 693 6.85 -8.81 -24.31
N VAL A 694 5.91 -7.94 -24.72
CA VAL A 694 5.31 -7.96 -26.07
C VAL A 694 6.37 -7.67 -27.14
N LYS A 695 7.36 -6.80 -26.86
CA LYS A 695 8.46 -6.56 -27.80
C LYS A 695 9.31 -7.82 -27.99
N ALA A 696 9.70 -8.49 -26.91
CA ALA A 696 10.46 -9.74 -26.97
C ALA A 696 9.73 -10.81 -27.80
N ARG A 697 8.45 -11.07 -27.51
CA ARG A 697 7.64 -12.04 -28.28
C ARG A 697 7.49 -11.70 -29.76
N VAL A 698 7.48 -10.43 -30.14
CA VAL A 698 7.50 -10.01 -31.56
C VAL A 698 8.87 -10.30 -32.20
N GLU A 699 9.96 -10.08 -31.47
CA GLU A 699 11.33 -10.38 -31.93
C GLU A 699 11.62 -11.89 -31.99
N GLU A 700 10.92 -12.69 -31.19
CA GLU A 700 10.90 -14.17 -31.20
C GLU A 700 9.95 -14.75 -32.26
N GLY A 701 9.10 -13.92 -32.89
CA GLY A 701 8.16 -14.32 -33.94
C GLY A 701 6.79 -14.82 -33.47
N GLU A 702 6.47 -14.75 -32.18
CA GLU A 702 5.22 -15.25 -31.57
C GLU A 702 3.99 -14.34 -31.79
N VAL A 703 3.95 -13.57 -32.90
CA VAL A 703 2.96 -12.51 -33.16
C VAL A 703 1.50 -12.98 -33.09
N GLU A 704 1.21 -14.20 -33.52
CA GLU A 704 -0.16 -14.74 -33.47
C GLU A 704 -0.64 -15.00 -32.03
N GLN A 705 0.25 -15.37 -31.10
CA GLN A 705 -0.09 -15.50 -29.68
C GLN A 705 -0.48 -14.16 -29.04
N LEU A 706 -0.08 -13.04 -29.64
CA LEU A 706 -0.36 -11.68 -29.20
C LEU A 706 -1.68 -11.10 -29.79
N GLY A 707 -2.48 -11.95 -30.45
CA GLY A 707 -3.68 -11.54 -31.19
C GLY A 707 -3.40 -11.02 -32.60
N GLY A 708 -2.23 -11.35 -33.15
CA GLY A 708 -1.81 -11.00 -34.51
C GLY A 708 -1.28 -9.57 -34.68
N GLU A 709 -0.68 -9.30 -35.83
CA GLU A 709 0.04 -8.06 -36.15
C GLU A 709 -0.80 -6.79 -35.93
N ALA A 710 -2.11 -6.85 -36.22
CA ALA A 710 -3.03 -5.74 -36.01
C ALA A 710 -3.24 -5.41 -34.51
N ALA A 711 -3.21 -6.40 -33.62
CA ALA A 711 -3.30 -6.19 -32.17
C ALA A 711 -2.00 -5.57 -31.63
N VAL A 712 -0.84 -6.11 -32.04
CA VAL A 712 0.50 -5.62 -31.70
C VAL A 712 0.69 -4.16 -32.13
N THR A 713 0.36 -3.84 -33.38
CA THR A 713 0.46 -2.47 -33.93
C THR A 713 -0.43 -1.48 -33.15
N GLN A 714 -1.69 -1.84 -32.87
CA GLN A 714 -2.62 -0.98 -32.12
C GLN A 714 -2.22 -0.83 -30.65
N PHE A 715 -1.65 -1.87 -30.05
CA PHE A 715 -1.06 -1.84 -28.71
C PHE A 715 0.10 -0.84 -28.63
N PHE A 716 1.12 -0.95 -29.48
CA PHE A 716 2.28 -0.04 -29.43
C PHE A 716 1.93 1.40 -29.80
N ALA A 717 0.96 1.63 -30.70
CA ALA A 717 0.42 2.98 -30.95
C ALA A 717 -0.19 3.59 -29.66
N SER A 718 -0.96 2.79 -28.93
CA SER A 718 -1.57 3.18 -27.64
C SER A 718 -0.52 3.46 -26.55
N VAL A 719 0.56 2.68 -26.50
CA VAL A 719 1.68 2.89 -25.56
C VAL A 719 2.42 4.19 -25.86
N LYS A 720 2.75 4.47 -27.13
CA LYS A 720 3.42 5.71 -27.56
C LYS A 720 2.63 6.96 -27.14
N VAL A 721 1.31 6.97 -27.39
CA VAL A 721 0.42 8.08 -27.00
C VAL A 721 0.34 8.27 -25.48
N ARG A 722 0.44 7.21 -24.68
CA ARG A 722 0.47 7.33 -23.20
C ARG A 722 1.80 7.87 -22.69
N LEU A 723 2.93 7.34 -23.17
CA LEU A 723 4.25 7.77 -22.74
C LEU A 723 4.48 9.27 -23.08
N ALA A 724 4.14 9.70 -24.28
CA ALA A 724 4.21 11.10 -24.72
C ALA A 724 3.25 12.08 -23.99
N ARG A 725 2.43 11.58 -23.04
CA ARG A 725 1.58 12.37 -22.14
C ARG A 725 1.94 12.20 -20.66
N THR A 726 3.04 11.51 -20.36
CA THR A 726 3.53 11.23 -18.99
C THR A 726 4.94 11.80 -18.74
N PHE A 727 5.49 12.53 -19.71
CA PHE A 727 6.76 13.27 -19.66
C PHE A 727 6.51 14.73 -20.01
#